data_AF-A0A210WB97-F1
#
_entry.id   AF-A0A210WB97-F1
#
_cell.length_a   1.000
_cell.length_b   1.000
_cell.length_c   1.000
_cell.angle_alpha   90.00
_cell.angle_beta   90.00
_cell.angle_gamma   90.00
#
_symmetry.space_group_name_H-M   'P 1'
#
loop_
_entity.id
_entity.type
_entity.pdbx_description
1 polymer ?
#
loop_
_entity_poly.entity_id
_entity_poly.type
_entity_poly.pdbx_seq_one_letter_code
_entity_poly.pdbx_strand_id
1 'polypeptide(L)'
;MTTYKLSAFPGEAPSVSDRALGANFAREHFNLFLPSAEFWPLATDRRHSACLAGTRTLHRFARDASGAVVQNPAAPIRSWAQELSLVKGQINDEATERTYQTTNDGSAAPRALDVRGNDRLLGVVRPVKPTVTLQVVDEFTTEEAKTWLYGDFAELVRADLLATVIQHEGHQEAIRWDANGKAYAGATSNYGLSLSTAVGAGAWAGNLYAVVSAARAKACEMDTTRLGAISTGSGWAVPVAAMPYSYPFRRPALLEALQQHEFPDTAGERSGETVLTADQAAKLADLVEEAVAPGTKCANWRSELDKLVKEFADLGLAKAWATPGAAPVKPSEPKAAQYYFDSDNNAIEHADWVQYRRDLEAYYKALDTYTEGKTAATSQAASLNARMVEIQQRCATLVSSIQTQLASQYIAATGDTAVIGTWLDQLGGVADLAGKTVERVVDSRFYVVAFVTDWGEESEPSPISEMLEVDQNDTVTIQRPQAMTGEQHAARHVVKWRIYRSNASAAAAAWQLVQELQISVASFLDDKKGEELDSLQPQFTWAAPPYRMDSQYEGDNKPSVGANPYLRGLTGMPNGIMAGFIDNTVAFCEPYVPYAWPVDYQVTTEWPIVGMAVFDQTLFVGTAGNPYFVTGAHSAQMSAIKLDSNQSCSARRSIVPAQGGVLYASADGLCLASPGGVQVVTRQLIARQDWQRMQPATMFAAEHEGVYYLFYAGAGGGCLAFSAQDGAKLGHTDLGGATVTAVWVDRFNDLMYVARGQDILECFTGDALRTARWRTGLATQGQQLPLAWAKVYGLQDAQHPITLRLWGDGQLQHTAQFTDLQPQRLPPGRWLEHQVEIEGAARVTSVVLCSTTEELRSV
;
A
#
# COMPACT_ATOMS: atom_id res chain seq x y z
N MET A 1 -79.10 -23.28 45.38
CA MET A 1 -78.21 -22.27 45.97
C MET A 1 -77.69 -21.46 44.80
N THR A 2 -78.12 -20.22 44.67
CA THR A 2 -77.79 -19.38 43.52
C THR A 2 -77.02 -18.16 44.01
N THR A 3 -75.76 -18.41 44.35
CA THR A 3 -74.79 -17.34 44.64
C THR A 3 -73.95 -17.12 43.38
N TYR A 4 -74.04 -15.92 42.81
CA TYR A 4 -73.21 -15.50 41.71
C TYR A 4 -72.06 -14.66 42.25
N LYS A 5 -70.87 -15.26 42.32
CA LYS A 5 -69.65 -14.62 42.81
C LYS A 5 -68.74 -14.29 41.64
N LEU A 6 -68.56 -13.00 41.39
CA LEU A 6 -67.58 -12.44 40.48
C LEU A 6 -66.27 -12.24 41.26
N SER A 7 -65.32 -13.15 41.08
CA SER A 7 -64.00 -13.10 41.74
C SER A 7 -62.83 -12.91 40.77
N ALA A 8 -63.12 -12.75 39.48
CA ALA A 8 -62.14 -12.49 38.44
C ALA A 8 -62.72 -11.51 37.42
N PHE A 9 -61.89 -10.60 36.95
CA PHE A 9 -62.22 -9.57 35.97
C PHE A 9 -61.41 -9.79 34.69
N PRO A 10 -61.75 -10.78 33.85
CA PRO A 10 -61.03 -11.08 32.62
C PRO A 10 -61.12 -9.94 31.59
N GLY A 11 -60.24 -10.01 30.58
CA GLY A 11 -60.25 -9.10 29.43
C GLY A 11 -61.45 -9.31 28.51
N GLU A 12 -61.63 -8.39 27.56
CA GLU A 12 -62.76 -8.38 26.64
C GLU A 12 -62.56 -9.23 25.37
N ALA A 13 -63.67 -9.70 24.79
CA ALA A 13 -63.70 -10.33 23.47
C ALA A 13 -64.81 -9.72 22.59
N PRO A 14 -64.59 -8.53 22.00
CA PRO A 14 -65.60 -7.82 21.21
C PRO A 14 -66.26 -8.64 20.08
N SER A 15 -65.52 -9.56 19.47
CA SER A 15 -66.02 -10.39 18.35
C SER A 15 -66.99 -11.48 18.74
N VAL A 16 -67.07 -11.83 20.03
CA VAL A 16 -67.96 -12.86 20.54
C VAL A 16 -69.29 -12.22 20.95
N SER A 17 -70.40 -12.83 20.56
CA SER A 17 -71.73 -12.34 20.96
C SER A 17 -71.92 -12.51 22.46
N ASP A 18 -72.68 -11.60 23.08
CA ASP A 18 -72.87 -11.58 24.54
C ASP A 18 -73.34 -12.92 25.14
N ARG A 19 -74.13 -13.69 24.38
CA ARG A 19 -74.63 -15.02 24.79
C ARG A 19 -73.61 -16.15 24.62
N ALA A 20 -72.67 -16.00 23.69
CA ALA A 20 -71.56 -16.93 23.50
C ALA A 20 -70.33 -16.57 24.35
N LEU A 21 -70.35 -15.40 24.99
CA LEU A 21 -69.29 -14.90 25.86
C LEU A 21 -69.29 -15.70 27.17
N GLY A 22 -68.38 -16.67 27.26
CA GLY A 22 -68.19 -17.49 28.47
C GLY A 22 -67.64 -16.68 29.65
N ALA A 23 -67.56 -17.31 30.82
CA ALA A 23 -67.06 -16.67 32.05
C ALA A 23 -65.59 -16.21 31.99
N ASN A 24 -64.85 -16.60 30.96
CA ASN A 24 -63.45 -16.26 30.75
C ASN A 24 -63.23 -14.92 30.03
N PHE A 25 -64.30 -14.26 29.56
CA PHE A 25 -64.21 -12.97 28.87
C PHE A 25 -65.26 -11.99 29.38
N ALA A 26 -64.92 -10.71 29.33
CA ALA A 26 -65.81 -9.60 29.61
C ALA A 26 -66.36 -9.00 28.32
N ARG A 27 -67.50 -8.31 28.41
CA ARG A 27 -68.02 -7.53 27.28
C ARG A 27 -67.36 -6.16 27.19
N GLU A 28 -67.00 -5.59 28.34
CA GLU A 28 -66.28 -4.32 28.44
C GLU A 28 -65.19 -4.47 29.50
N HIS A 29 -63.96 -4.03 29.17
CA HIS A 29 -62.85 -3.91 30.11
C HIS A 29 -62.12 -2.59 29.87
N PHE A 30 -62.45 -1.56 30.66
CA PHE A 30 -62.02 -0.18 30.40
C PHE A 30 -61.32 0.46 31.59
N ASN A 31 -60.14 1.07 31.37
CA ASN A 31 -59.31 1.75 32.38
C ASN A 31 -58.88 0.87 33.56
N LEU A 32 -58.75 -0.44 33.33
CA LEU A 32 -58.32 -1.42 34.33
C LEU A 32 -56.92 -1.94 34.01
N PHE A 33 -56.13 -2.21 35.05
CA PHE A 33 -54.81 -2.83 34.92
C PHE A 33 -54.95 -4.30 34.50
N LEU A 34 -54.73 -4.54 33.21
CA LEU A 34 -55.04 -5.78 32.51
C LEU A 34 -54.38 -7.06 33.09
N PRO A 35 -53.14 -7.04 33.60
CA PRO A 35 -52.54 -8.21 34.22
C PRO A 35 -53.25 -8.66 35.49
N SER A 36 -53.90 -7.74 36.21
CA SER A 36 -54.63 -8.08 37.44
C SER A 36 -55.82 -9.00 37.18
N ALA A 37 -56.17 -9.81 38.18
CA ALA A 37 -57.43 -10.54 38.22
C ALA A 37 -58.53 -9.75 38.95
N GLU A 38 -58.17 -8.67 39.64
CA GLU A 38 -59.09 -7.80 40.38
C GLU A 38 -59.53 -6.62 39.51
N PHE A 39 -60.63 -5.97 39.90
CA PHE A 39 -61.00 -4.68 39.35
C PHE A 39 -60.02 -3.64 39.92
N TRP A 40 -58.95 -3.39 39.17
CA TRP A 40 -57.89 -2.47 39.54
C TRP A 40 -57.89 -1.27 38.57
N PRO A 41 -58.52 -0.15 38.95
CA PRO A 41 -58.49 1.07 38.14
C PRO A 41 -57.08 1.62 37.99
N LEU A 42 -56.70 1.99 36.77
CA LEU A 42 -55.42 2.62 36.47
C LEU A 42 -55.37 4.03 37.07
N ALA A 43 -54.19 4.50 37.47
CA ALA A 43 -54.00 5.88 37.88
C ALA A 43 -54.21 6.85 36.71
N THR A 44 -54.53 8.10 37.03
CA THR A 44 -54.62 9.21 36.07
C THR A 44 -53.23 9.58 35.54
N ASP A 45 -53.17 10.37 34.47
CA ASP A 45 -51.90 10.83 33.92
C ASP A 45 -51.43 12.11 34.62
N ARG A 46 -50.13 12.26 34.81
CA ARG A 46 -49.52 13.49 35.34
C ARG A 46 -48.91 14.30 34.21
N ARG A 47 -49.15 15.62 34.17
CA ARG A 47 -48.45 16.50 33.22
C ARG A 47 -46.96 16.57 33.57
N HIS A 48 -46.09 16.19 32.64
CA HIS A 48 -44.64 16.26 32.81
C HIS A 48 -44.09 17.61 32.31
N SER A 49 -44.26 17.91 31.02
CA SER A 49 -43.73 19.13 30.39
C SER A 49 -44.46 19.47 29.09
N ALA A 50 -44.13 20.60 28.45
CA ALA A 50 -44.63 20.91 27.11
C ALA A 50 -43.83 20.16 26.01
N CYS A 51 -44.42 19.98 24.82
CA CYS A 51 -43.77 19.48 23.60
C CYS A 51 -44.17 20.29 22.37
N LEU A 52 -43.50 20.02 21.24
CA LEU A 52 -43.85 20.59 19.95
C LEU A 52 -45.24 20.10 19.48
N ALA A 53 -46.01 20.97 18.83
CA ALA A 53 -47.26 20.56 18.20
C ALA A 53 -46.99 19.49 17.13
N GLY A 54 -47.77 18.41 17.13
CA GLY A 54 -47.60 17.30 16.18
C GLY A 54 -46.38 16.41 16.45
N THR A 55 -45.87 16.41 17.69
CA THR A 55 -44.77 15.54 18.12
C THR A 55 -45.02 14.08 17.75
N ARG A 56 -44.06 13.44 17.07
CA ARG A 56 -44.09 12.01 16.69
C ARG A 56 -43.06 11.18 17.44
N THR A 57 -41.98 11.81 17.90
CA THR A 57 -40.92 11.14 18.66
C THR A 57 -40.64 11.87 19.96
N LEU A 58 -40.54 11.10 21.04
CA LEU A 58 -40.07 11.52 22.35
C LEU A 58 -38.82 10.72 22.70
N HIS A 59 -37.81 11.37 23.28
CA HIS A 59 -36.61 10.69 23.73
C HIS A 59 -35.88 11.50 24.81
N ARG A 60 -35.25 10.78 25.74
CA ARG A 60 -34.33 11.34 26.74
C ARG A 60 -33.00 10.59 26.64
N PHE A 61 -31.90 11.34 26.62
CA PHE A 61 -30.55 10.77 26.70
C PHE A 61 -30.33 10.21 28.11
N ALA A 62 -29.59 9.11 28.23
CA ALA A 62 -29.33 8.49 29.54
C ALA A 62 -28.39 9.32 30.41
N ARG A 63 -27.64 10.25 29.82
CA ARG A 63 -26.68 11.14 30.48
C ARG A 63 -27.01 12.61 30.21
N ASP A 64 -26.40 13.50 30.97
CA ASP A 64 -26.42 14.95 30.75
C ASP A 64 -25.12 15.47 30.11
N ALA A 65 -25.03 16.78 29.85
CA ALA A 65 -23.86 17.40 29.22
C ALA A 65 -22.55 17.22 30.00
N SER A 66 -22.63 16.94 31.31
CA SER A 66 -21.48 16.66 32.17
C SER A 66 -21.06 15.19 32.18
N GLY A 67 -21.83 14.32 31.51
CA GLY A 67 -21.64 12.87 31.49
C GLY A 67 -22.30 12.17 32.68
N ALA A 68 -23.03 12.86 33.54
CA ALA A 68 -23.73 12.26 34.67
C ALA A 68 -24.99 11.54 34.20
N VAL A 69 -25.31 10.38 34.80
CA VAL A 69 -26.52 9.61 34.47
C VAL A 69 -27.77 10.37 34.92
N VAL A 70 -28.74 10.52 34.01
CA VAL A 70 -30.01 11.20 34.26
C VAL A 70 -30.98 10.22 34.91
N GLN A 71 -30.90 10.10 36.23
CA GLN A 71 -31.84 9.29 37.03
C GLN A 71 -33.11 10.04 37.43
N ASN A 72 -33.14 11.37 37.28
CA ASN A 72 -34.29 12.17 37.68
C ASN A 72 -35.41 12.02 36.64
N PRO A 73 -36.57 11.42 36.99
CA PRO A 73 -37.68 11.25 36.05
C PRO A 73 -38.28 12.58 35.59
N ALA A 74 -38.05 13.69 36.31
CA ALA A 74 -38.49 15.03 35.91
C ALA A 74 -37.54 15.74 34.93
N ALA A 75 -36.46 15.09 34.49
CA ALA A 75 -35.52 15.68 33.54
C ALA A 75 -36.20 15.97 32.19
N PRO A 76 -35.76 17.00 31.43
CA PRO A 76 -36.36 17.35 30.16
C PRO A 76 -36.43 16.16 29.17
N ILE A 77 -37.58 15.97 28.54
CA ILE A 77 -37.76 15.03 27.42
C ILE A 77 -37.73 15.83 26.14
N ARG A 78 -36.88 15.43 25.19
CA ARG A 78 -36.84 16.07 23.87
C ARG A 78 -37.99 15.55 23.02
N SER A 79 -38.58 16.45 22.24
CA SER A 79 -39.71 16.15 21.35
C SER A 79 -39.40 16.60 19.93
N TRP A 80 -39.80 15.80 18.94
CA TRP A 80 -39.64 16.08 17.52
C TRP A 80 -40.95 15.86 16.78
N ALA A 81 -41.28 16.76 15.85
CA ALA A 81 -42.42 16.60 14.95
C ALA A 81 -42.17 15.54 13.87
N GLN A 82 -40.90 15.26 13.57
CA GLN A 82 -40.49 14.18 12.68
C GLN A 82 -40.48 12.84 13.41
N GLU A 83 -40.73 11.77 12.67
CA GLU A 83 -40.61 10.41 13.18
C GLU A 83 -39.16 9.94 13.05
N LEU A 84 -38.47 9.87 14.18
CA LEU A 84 -37.07 9.49 14.28
C LEU A 84 -36.93 8.12 14.95
N SER A 85 -35.99 7.32 14.47
CA SER A 85 -35.45 6.15 15.16
C SER A 85 -34.16 6.56 15.85
N LEU A 86 -34.12 6.50 17.19
CA LEU A 86 -32.93 6.78 17.99
C LEU A 86 -32.42 5.50 18.65
N VAL A 87 -31.12 5.24 18.49
CA VAL A 87 -30.43 4.08 19.08
C VAL A 87 -29.23 4.58 19.86
N LYS A 88 -29.21 4.32 21.16
CA LYS A 88 -28.03 4.58 21.99
C LYS A 88 -26.90 3.62 21.59
N GLY A 89 -25.71 4.16 21.33
CA GLY A 89 -24.52 3.37 21.08
C GLY A 89 -24.18 2.48 22.28
N GLN A 90 -23.79 1.23 22.01
CA GLN A 90 -23.24 0.30 23.01
C GLN A 90 -21.73 0.46 23.19
N ILE A 91 -21.18 1.57 22.69
CA ILE A 91 -19.78 1.94 22.88
C ILE A 91 -19.64 2.51 24.30
N ASN A 92 -18.57 2.14 25.00
CA ASN A 92 -18.28 2.65 26.34
C ASN A 92 -17.73 4.10 26.30
N ASP A 93 -18.50 5.03 25.75
CA ASP A 93 -18.22 6.47 25.75
C ASP A 93 -19.04 7.14 26.87
N GLU A 94 -18.58 6.98 28.10
CA GLU A 94 -19.29 7.44 29.30
C GLU A 94 -19.41 8.97 29.40
N ALA A 95 -18.53 9.72 28.71
CA ALA A 95 -18.43 11.16 28.87
C ALA A 95 -19.37 11.96 27.96
N THR A 96 -19.80 11.38 26.83
CA THR A 96 -20.59 12.11 25.82
C THR A 96 -21.85 11.40 25.34
N GLU A 97 -22.03 10.10 25.60
CA GLU A 97 -23.16 9.28 25.12
C GLU A 97 -23.53 9.55 23.65
N ARG A 98 -23.01 8.70 22.74
CA ARG A 98 -23.37 8.79 21.33
C ARG A 98 -24.70 8.08 21.06
N THR A 99 -25.67 8.81 20.54
CA THR A 99 -26.95 8.29 20.06
C THR A 99 -27.05 8.49 18.57
N TYR A 100 -27.37 7.42 17.86
CA TYR A 100 -27.48 7.42 16.41
C TYR A 100 -28.94 7.59 16.02
N GLN A 101 -29.18 8.42 15.01
CA GLN A 101 -30.52 8.75 14.56
C GLN A 101 -30.69 8.55 13.06
N THR A 102 -31.89 8.11 12.68
CA THR A 102 -32.37 8.11 11.30
C THR A 102 -33.75 8.73 11.23
N THR A 103 -34.05 9.45 10.14
CA THR A 103 -35.41 9.84 9.81
C THR A 103 -36.14 8.64 9.23
N ASN A 104 -37.29 8.27 9.80
CA ASN A 104 -37.98 7.03 9.41
C ASN A 104 -38.60 7.09 8.01
N ASP A 105 -38.82 8.28 7.46
CA ASP A 105 -39.19 8.47 6.06
C ASP A 105 -37.99 8.42 5.09
N GLY A 106 -36.75 8.42 5.61
CA GLY A 106 -35.51 8.43 4.85
C GLY A 106 -35.17 9.80 4.22
N SER A 107 -35.81 10.89 4.66
CA SER A 107 -35.64 12.23 4.06
C SER A 107 -34.28 12.88 4.34
N ALA A 108 -33.57 12.45 5.39
CA ALA A 108 -32.25 12.95 5.73
C ALA A 108 -31.24 11.83 5.98
N ALA A 109 -29.97 12.13 5.70
CA ALA A 109 -28.87 11.22 5.98
C ALA A 109 -28.79 10.88 7.49
N PRO A 110 -28.39 9.64 7.86
CA PRO A 110 -28.23 9.25 9.25
C PRO A 110 -27.25 10.14 9.99
N ARG A 111 -27.48 10.35 11.28
CA ARG A 111 -26.69 11.28 12.10
C ARG A 111 -26.27 10.65 13.41
N ALA A 112 -25.17 11.13 13.97
CA ALA A 112 -24.72 10.82 15.32
C ALA A 112 -24.85 12.10 16.17
N LEU A 113 -25.61 11.97 17.26
CA LEU A 113 -25.82 13.00 18.26
C LEU A 113 -25.00 12.64 19.49
N ASP A 114 -24.45 13.65 20.15
CA ASP A 114 -23.97 13.50 21.52
C ASP A 114 -24.82 14.31 22.51
N VAL A 115 -24.66 14.00 23.79
CA VAL A 115 -25.38 14.68 24.88
C VAL A 115 -25.03 16.16 25.02
N ARG A 116 -23.87 16.58 24.53
CA ARG A 116 -23.38 17.97 24.52
C ARG A 116 -23.98 18.79 23.38
N GLY A 117 -24.76 18.16 22.51
CA GLY A 117 -25.46 18.81 21.41
C GLY A 117 -24.66 18.85 20.11
N ASN A 118 -23.54 18.14 20.01
CA ASN A 118 -22.89 17.94 18.72
C ASN A 118 -23.76 17.04 17.86
N ASP A 119 -23.99 17.46 16.63
CA ASP A 119 -24.83 16.76 15.66
C ASP A 119 -24.09 16.68 14.33
N ARG A 120 -23.74 15.46 13.92
CA ARG A 120 -22.90 15.21 12.74
C ARG A 120 -23.48 14.09 11.89
N LEU A 121 -23.13 14.09 10.60
CA LEU A 121 -23.47 12.97 9.71
C LEU A 121 -22.79 11.68 10.19
N LEU A 122 -23.51 10.58 10.14
CA LEU A 122 -22.97 9.26 10.46
C LEU A 122 -22.12 8.76 9.28
N GLY A 123 -20.96 8.17 9.59
CA GLY A 123 -20.02 7.69 8.58
C GLY A 123 -19.00 8.75 8.16
N VAL A 124 -17.79 8.29 7.92
CA VAL A 124 -16.69 9.14 7.45
C VAL A 124 -16.69 9.14 5.92
N VAL A 125 -16.55 10.31 5.33
CA VAL A 125 -16.52 10.44 3.87
C VAL A 125 -15.25 9.80 3.30
N ARG A 126 -15.39 9.01 2.25
CA ARG A 126 -14.27 8.40 1.54
C ARG A 126 -13.47 9.46 0.76
N PRO A 127 -12.13 9.37 0.69
CA PRO A 127 -11.32 10.23 -0.17
C PRO A 127 -11.39 9.83 -1.65
N VAL A 128 -11.15 10.80 -2.56
CA VAL A 128 -10.87 10.47 -3.97
C VAL A 128 -9.51 9.81 -4.14
N LYS A 129 -9.24 9.27 -5.33
CA LYS A 129 -7.94 8.67 -5.68
C LYS A 129 -6.80 9.68 -5.39
N PRO A 130 -5.74 9.29 -4.65
CA PRO A 130 -4.64 10.17 -4.34
C PRO A 130 -3.80 10.44 -5.59
N THR A 131 -3.27 11.67 -5.68
CA THR A 131 -2.28 12.00 -6.71
C THR A 131 -0.89 11.72 -6.15
N VAL A 132 -0.12 10.90 -6.86
CA VAL A 132 1.23 10.50 -6.49
C VAL A 132 2.19 10.95 -7.58
N THR A 133 3.36 11.45 -7.20
CA THR A 133 4.39 11.93 -8.12
C THR A 133 5.74 11.36 -7.69
N LEU A 134 6.35 10.56 -8.58
CA LEU A 134 7.69 10.01 -8.40
C LEU A 134 8.73 11.10 -8.64
N GLN A 135 9.68 11.24 -7.73
CA GLN A 135 10.89 12.04 -7.91
C GLN A 135 12.06 11.08 -8.07
N VAL A 136 12.56 11.00 -9.30
CA VAL A 136 13.70 10.16 -9.66
C VAL A 136 15.00 10.88 -9.33
N VAL A 137 15.91 10.19 -8.66
CA VAL A 137 17.29 10.64 -8.47
C VAL A 137 18.17 9.88 -9.46
N ASP A 138 18.87 10.60 -10.35
CA ASP A 138 19.76 9.98 -11.32
C ASP A 138 21.03 9.48 -10.61
N GLU A 139 21.35 8.18 -10.77
CA GLU A 139 22.48 7.53 -10.10
C GLU A 139 23.34 6.76 -11.11
N PHE A 140 24.67 6.80 -10.93
CA PHE A 140 25.60 6.04 -11.75
C PHE A 140 25.69 4.59 -11.24
N THR A 141 24.98 3.67 -11.90
CA THR A 141 24.91 2.28 -11.44
C THR A 141 26.23 1.53 -11.63
N THR A 142 26.43 0.45 -10.89
CA THR A 142 27.65 -0.38 -11.01
C THR A 142 27.80 -0.98 -12.42
N GLU A 143 26.71 -1.36 -13.08
CA GLU A 143 26.74 -1.90 -14.44
C GLU A 143 27.03 -0.83 -15.49
N GLU A 144 26.43 0.35 -15.37
CA GLU A 144 26.70 1.48 -16.26
C GLU A 144 28.15 1.96 -16.10
N ALA A 145 28.63 2.09 -14.86
CA ALA A 145 30.00 2.47 -14.57
C ALA A 145 31.02 1.47 -15.15
N LYS A 146 30.74 0.17 -15.06
CA LYS A 146 31.58 -0.88 -15.65
C LYS A 146 31.57 -0.81 -17.18
N THR A 147 30.38 -0.68 -17.77
CA THR A 147 30.23 -0.63 -19.23
C THR A 147 30.95 0.59 -19.81
N TRP A 148 30.77 1.74 -19.18
CA TRP A 148 31.41 2.97 -19.60
C TRP A 148 32.94 2.93 -19.40
N LEU A 149 33.42 2.49 -18.22
CA LEU A 149 34.85 2.52 -17.89
C LEU A 149 35.68 1.62 -18.82
N TYR A 150 35.21 0.40 -19.08
CA TYR A 150 35.94 -0.57 -19.91
C TYR A 150 35.57 -0.50 -21.40
N GLY A 151 34.52 0.23 -21.75
CA GLY A 151 34.09 0.49 -23.13
C GLY A 151 34.55 1.86 -23.60
N ASP A 152 33.73 2.86 -23.34
CA ASP A 152 33.89 4.22 -23.88
C ASP A 152 35.17 4.90 -23.36
N PHE A 153 35.42 4.87 -22.05
CA PHE A 153 36.61 5.50 -21.48
C PHE A 153 37.90 4.81 -21.91
N ALA A 154 37.90 3.47 -21.94
CA ALA A 154 39.05 2.71 -22.45
C ALA A 154 39.33 3.01 -23.94
N GLU A 155 38.30 3.29 -24.74
CA GLU A 155 38.45 3.71 -26.13
C GLU A 155 38.99 5.14 -26.26
N LEU A 156 38.59 6.05 -25.37
CA LEU A 156 39.18 7.40 -25.29
C LEU A 156 40.69 7.33 -24.97
N VAL A 157 41.07 6.51 -23.99
CA VAL A 157 42.48 6.24 -23.67
C VAL A 157 43.20 5.65 -24.89
N ARG A 158 42.57 4.71 -25.61
CA ARG A 158 43.14 4.14 -26.84
C ARG A 158 43.39 5.20 -27.90
N ALA A 159 42.45 6.12 -28.09
CA ALA A 159 42.56 7.21 -29.06
C ALA A 159 43.74 8.14 -28.70
N ASP A 160 43.94 8.46 -27.42
CA ASP A 160 45.07 9.26 -26.96
C ASP A 160 46.42 8.59 -27.26
N LEU A 161 46.51 7.27 -27.07
CA LEU A 161 47.71 6.50 -27.41
C LEU A 161 48.03 6.61 -28.91
N LEU A 162 47.03 6.40 -29.75
CA LEU A 162 47.19 6.51 -31.20
C LEU A 162 47.53 7.93 -31.66
N ALA A 163 47.03 8.96 -30.98
CA ALA A 163 47.32 10.36 -31.29
C ALA A 163 48.73 10.80 -30.84
N THR A 164 49.27 10.16 -29.80
CA THR A 164 50.52 10.60 -29.15
C THR A 164 51.74 9.79 -29.55
N VAL A 165 51.55 8.61 -30.18
CA VAL A 165 52.65 7.79 -30.74
C VAL A 165 53.40 8.56 -31.83
N ILE A 166 54.73 8.44 -31.85
CA ILE A 166 55.54 8.98 -32.96
C ILE A 166 55.38 8.05 -34.17
N GLN A 167 54.80 8.58 -35.24
CA GLN A 167 54.58 7.82 -36.47
C GLN A 167 55.90 7.40 -37.12
N HIS A 168 55.96 6.21 -37.73
CA HIS A 168 57.18 5.72 -38.36
C HIS A 168 57.55 6.49 -39.64
N GLU A 169 56.55 6.98 -40.36
CA GLU A 169 56.74 7.80 -41.55
C GLU A 169 57.32 9.17 -41.18
N GLY A 170 58.41 9.58 -41.83
CA GLY A 170 59.06 10.87 -41.57
C GLY A 170 59.92 10.96 -40.29
N HIS A 171 59.86 9.99 -39.37
CA HIS A 171 60.54 10.06 -38.06
C HIS A 171 61.52 8.90 -37.77
N GLN A 172 62.24 8.42 -38.79
CA GLN A 172 63.11 7.23 -38.68
C GLN A 172 64.18 7.29 -37.58
N GLU A 173 64.64 8.48 -37.20
CA GLU A 173 65.61 8.65 -36.11
C GLU A 173 64.93 8.61 -34.74
N ALA A 174 63.84 9.38 -34.58
CA ALA A 174 63.10 9.52 -33.33
C ALA A 174 62.41 8.23 -32.86
N ILE A 175 62.19 7.25 -33.75
CA ILE A 175 61.66 5.93 -33.38
C ILE A 175 62.75 4.91 -33.03
N ARG A 176 64.04 5.22 -33.24
CA ARG A 176 65.15 4.26 -33.09
C ARG A 176 66.05 4.58 -31.91
N TRP A 177 66.30 5.86 -31.65
CA TRP A 177 67.15 6.31 -30.56
C TRP A 177 66.63 7.59 -29.90
N ASP A 178 67.04 7.79 -28.66
CA ASP A 178 66.74 8.99 -27.89
C ASP A 178 67.57 10.20 -28.33
N ALA A 179 67.31 11.36 -27.71
CA ALA A 179 68.05 12.60 -27.99
C ALA A 179 69.56 12.51 -27.68
N ASN A 180 70.01 11.49 -26.93
CA ASN A 180 71.42 11.23 -26.63
C ASN A 180 72.04 10.24 -27.62
N GLY A 181 71.31 9.80 -28.65
CA GLY A 181 71.77 8.85 -29.65
C GLY A 181 71.86 7.41 -29.14
N LYS A 182 71.15 7.07 -28.07
CA LYS A 182 71.07 5.72 -27.50
C LYS A 182 69.85 4.99 -28.04
N ALA A 183 70.04 3.75 -28.50
CA ALA A 183 68.96 2.93 -29.03
C ALA A 183 67.87 2.64 -27.98
N TYR A 184 66.59 2.79 -28.34
CA TYR A 184 65.48 2.39 -27.46
C TYR A 184 65.49 0.87 -27.21
N ALA A 185 65.66 0.09 -28.30
CA ALA A 185 65.60 -1.37 -28.25
C ALA A 185 66.80 -2.07 -28.90
N GLY A 186 67.82 -1.33 -29.32
CA GLY A 186 69.03 -1.83 -29.96
C GLY A 186 70.17 -2.14 -28.99
N ALA A 187 71.41 -2.02 -29.50
CA ALA A 187 72.62 -2.13 -28.71
C ALA A 187 72.62 -1.12 -27.55
N THR A 188 73.22 -1.49 -26.41
CA THR A 188 73.15 -0.68 -25.18
C THR A 188 74.04 0.56 -25.24
N SER A 189 75.03 0.56 -26.15
CA SER A 189 75.95 1.64 -26.43
C SER A 189 76.36 1.61 -27.91
N ASN A 190 76.92 2.72 -28.40
CA ASN A 190 77.38 2.85 -29.78
C ASN A 190 78.81 2.30 -29.99
N TYR A 191 79.53 1.97 -28.91
CA TYR A 191 80.88 1.36 -28.97
C TYR A 191 81.91 2.12 -29.84
N GLY A 192 81.80 3.45 -29.92
CA GLY A 192 82.66 4.30 -30.76
C GLY A 192 82.27 4.32 -32.25
N LEU A 193 81.23 3.59 -32.65
CA LEU A 193 80.62 3.70 -33.97
C LEU A 193 79.80 4.98 -34.08
N SER A 194 79.71 5.52 -35.28
CA SER A 194 79.00 6.76 -35.58
C SER A 194 77.54 6.50 -35.97
N LEU A 195 76.64 7.41 -35.59
CA LEU A 195 75.25 7.43 -36.06
C LEU A 195 75.18 7.84 -37.54
N SER A 196 74.08 7.52 -38.20
CA SER A 196 73.85 7.91 -39.61
C SER A 196 73.95 9.42 -39.83
N THR A 197 73.50 10.23 -38.87
CA THR A 197 73.56 11.70 -38.89
C THR A 197 74.97 12.24 -38.98
N ALA A 198 75.95 11.54 -38.40
CA ALA A 198 77.36 11.92 -38.44
C ALA A 198 78.06 11.49 -39.75
N VAL A 199 77.47 10.56 -40.51
CA VAL A 199 78.03 10.07 -41.79
C VAL A 199 77.53 10.87 -42.98
N GLY A 200 76.23 11.25 -42.99
CA GLY A 200 75.63 12.07 -44.04
C GLY A 200 74.83 11.29 -45.09
N ALA A 201 74.71 11.85 -46.30
CA ALA A 201 73.82 11.33 -47.35
C ALA A 201 74.16 9.88 -47.75
N GLY A 202 73.14 9.01 -47.73
CA GLY A 202 73.27 7.58 -48.02
C GLY A 202 73.37 6.68 -46.78
N ALA A 203 73.53 7.25 -45.57
CA ALA A 203 73.47 6.48 -44.32
C ALA A 203 72.01 6.22 -43.88
N TRP A 204 71.74 5.02 -43.40
CA TRP A 204 70.43 4.58 -42.94
C TRP A 204 70.35 4.62 -41.41
N ALA A 205 69.27 5.19 -40.87
CA ALA A 205 69.08 5.32 -39.42
C ALA A 205 68.98 3.99 -38.66
N GLY A 206 68.79 2.86 -39.35
CA GLY A 206 68.84 1.53 -38.72
C GLY A 206 70.26 1.05 -38.34
N ASN A 207 71.31 1.75 -38.81
CA ASN A 207 72.69 1.28 -38.75
C ASN A 207 73.58 2.18 -37.90
N LEU A 208 74.57 1.56 -37.26
CA LEU A 208 75.78 2.21 -36.76
C LEU A 208 76.91 2.05 -37.78
N TYR A 209 77.87 2.97 -37.78
CA TYR A 209 78.91 3.03 -38.80
C TYR A 209 80.32 3.01 -38.21
N ALA A 210 81.14 2.07 -38.67
CA ALA A 210 82.58 2.11 -38.43
C ALA A 210 83.22 3.05 -39.45
N VAL A 211 83.55 4.27 -39.02
CA VAL A 211 84.19 5.28 -39.87
C VAL A 211 85.70 5.05 -39.85
N VAL A 212 86.26 4.68 -41.01
CA VAL A 212 87.68 4.35 -41.18
C VAL A 212 88.33 5.22 -42.25
N SER A 213 89.60 5.56 -42.07
CA SER A 213 90.35 6.34 -43.07
C SER A 213 90.67 5.52 -44.32
N ALA A 214 90.89 6.19 -45.46
CA ALA A 214 91.31 5.52 -46.70
C ALA A 214 92.62 4.71 -46.54
N ALA A 215 93.54 5.20 -45.70
CA ALA A 215 94.79 4.51 -45.38
C ALA A 215 94.54 3.20 -44.61
N ARG A 216 93.61 3.20 -43.65
CA ARG A 216 93.23 2.00 -42.89
C ARG A 216 92.53 0.98 -43.77
N ALA A 217 91.55 1.39 -44.55
CA ALA A 217 90.84 0.50 -45.45
C ALA A 217 91.80 -0.22 -46.43
N LYS A 218 92.81 0.51 -46.94
CA LYS A 218 93.86 -0.06 -47.78
C LYS A 218 94.81 -1.01 -47.01
N ALA A 219 95.26 -0.62 -45.82
CA ALA A 219 96.18 -1.43 -45.00
C ALA A 219 95.55 -2.75 -44.53
N CYS A 220 94.24 -2.75 -44.29
CA CYS A 220 93.48 -3.92 -43.87
C CYS A 220 92.83 -4.69 -45.02
N GLU A 221 93.09 -4.30 -46.28
CA GLU A 221 92.45 -4.85 -47.49
C GLU A 221 90.92 -5.03 -47.30
N MET A 222 90.26 -3.99 -46.77
CA MET A 222 88.81 -4.04 -46.52
C MET A 222 88.06 -4.06 -47.84
N ASP A 223 87.18 -5.05 -48.01
CA ASP A 223 86.32 -5.19 -49.19
C ASP A 223 85.13 -4.23 -49.03
N THR A 224 85.36 -2.97 -49.39
CA THR A 224 84.39 -1.88 -49.20
C THR A 224 83.08 -2.14 -49.95
N THR A 225 83.12 -2.90 -51.05
CA THR A 225 81.92 -3.27 -51.80
C THR A 225 81.12 -4.35 -51.05
N ARG A 226 81.79 -5.43 -50.64
CA ARG A 226 81.12 -6.55 -49.94
C ARG A 226 80.64 -6.18 -48.55
N LEU A 227 81.35 -5.26 -47.89
CA LEU A 227 80.95 -4.71 -46.59
C LEU A 227 79.88 -3.62 -46.68
N GLY A 228 79.43 -3.24 -47.89
CA GLY A 228 78.42 -2.21 -48.10
C GLY A 228 78.86 -0.83 -47.59
N ALA A 229 80.16 -0.52 -47.68
CA ALA A 229 80.72 0.70 -47.14
C ALA A 229 80.36 1.92 -47.98
N ILE A 230 80.05 3.03 -47.30
CA ILE A 230 79.72 4.31 -47.92
C ILE A 230 81.00 5.14 -48.02
N SER A 231 81.26 5.74 -49.18
CA SER A 231 82.40 6.64 -49.35
C SER A 231 82.17 7.94 -48.58
N THR A 232 83.19 8.37 -47.82
CA THR A 232 83.20 9.66 -47.10
C THR A 232 84.35 10.50 -47.62
N GLY A 233 84.34 11.82 -47.35
CA GLY A 233 85.39 12.73 -47.84
C GLY A 233 86.83 12.36 -47.44
N SER A 234 87.02 11.52 -46.41
CA SER A 234 88.32 11.09 -45.88
C SER A 234 88.53 9.57 -45.80
N GLY A 235 87.59 8.75 -46.30
CA GLY A 235 87.65 7.29 -46.15
C GLY A 235 86.33 6.58 -46.41
N TRP A 236 85.96 5.65 -45.53
CA TRP A 236 84.81 4.76 -45.69
C TRP A 236 84.03 4.61 -44.39
N ALA A 237 82.71 4.50 -44.48
CA ALA A 237 81.81 4.22 -43.35
C ALA A 237 81.16 2.85 -43.56
N VAL A 238 81.51 1.87 -42.73
CA VAL A 238 81.00 0.49 -42.85
C VAL A 238 79.78 0.29 -41.95
N PRO A 239 78.59 -0.06 -42.48
CA PRO A 239 77.37 -0.17 -41.69
C PRO A 239 77.30 -1.48 -40.88
N VAL A 240 76.67 -1.43 -39.71
CA VAL A 240 76.15 -2.60 -38.99
C VAL A 240 74.76 -2.27 -38.46
N ALA A 241 73.78 -3.14 -38.73
CA ALA A 241 72.43 -2.96 -38.22
C ALA A 241 72.46 -3.05 -36.68
N ALA A 242 72.05 -2.01 -35.99
CA ALA A 242 72.11 -1.98 -34.51
C ALA A 242 70.90 -1.28 -33.88
N MET A 243 70.05 -0.67 -34.70
CA MET A 243 69.01 0.27 -34.26
C MET A 243 67.62 -0.19 -34.75
N PRO A 244 66.97 -1.14 -34.03
CA PRO A 244 65.56 -1.47 -34.24
C PRO A 244 64.66 -0.23 -34.13
N TYR A 245 63.55 -0.19 -34.88
CA TYR A 245 62.51 0.80 -34.61
C TYR A 245 61.72 0.38 -33.36
N SER A 246 61.15 1.36 -32.69
CA SER A 246 60.29 1.22 -31.51
C SER A 246 59.05 2.11 -31.67
N TYR A 247 58.21 2.17 -30.64
CA TYR A 247 56.96 2.95 -30.64
C TYR A 247 56.96 3.96 -29.49
N PRO A 248 57.88 4.95 -29.49
CA PRO A 248 57.92 5.96 -28.44
C PRO A 248 56.69 6.88 -28.55
N PHE A 249 56.13 7.23 -27.40
CA PHE A 249 55.05 8.20 -27.29
C PHE A 249 55.59 9.56 -26.88
N ARG A 250 54.90 10.63 -27.28
CA ARG A 250 55.15 11.98 -26.78
C ARG A 250 54.60 12.10 -25.36
N ARG A 251 55.36 11.61 -24.38
CA ARG A 251 54.92 11.48 -22.98
C ARG A 251 54.23 12.73 -22.41
N PRO A 252 54.73 13.98 -22.60
CA PRO A 252 54.02 15.17 -22.11
C PRO A 252 52.62 15.35 -22.71
N ALA A 253 52.47 15.08 -24.02
CA ALA A 253 51.18 15.20 -24.71
C ALA A 253 50.21 14.07 -24.31
N LEU A 254 50.73 12.87 -24.02
CA LEU A 254 49.92 11.77 -23.49
C LEU A 254 49.39 12.07 -22.10
N LEU A 255 50.23 12.60 -21.20
CA LEU A 255 49.78 12.97 -19.86
C LEU A 255 48.72 14.08 -19.89
N GLU A 256 48.86 15.04 -20.80
CA GLU A 256 47.88 16.10 -20.98
C GLU A 256 46.54 15.54 -21.50
N ALA A 257 46.56 14.70 -22.54
CA ALA A 257 45.34 14.12 -23.12
C ALA A 257 44.57 13.24 -22.12
N LEU A 258 45.27 12.38 -21.36
CA LEU A 258 44.65 11.51 -20.36
C LEU A 258 43.92 12.27 -19.24
N GLN A 259 44.31 13.51 -18.96
CA GLN A 259 43.72 14.36 -17.92
C GLN A 259 42.56 15.23 -18.44
N GLN A 260 42.25 15.20 -19.74
CA GLN A 260 41.17 16.00 -20.32
C GLN A 260 39.82 15.29 -20.36
N HIS A 261 39.79 13.99 -20.06
CA HIS A 261 38.55 13.22 -20.08
C HIS A 261 37.73 13.46 -18.81
N GLU A 262 36.46 13.72 -19.00
CA GLU A 262 35.47 13.96 -17.94
C GLU A 262 34.42 12.84 -17.89
N PHE A 263 33.76 12.69 -16.74
CA PHE A 263 32.64 11.75 -16.62
C PHE A 263 31.45 12.20 -17.49
N PRO A 264 30.70 11.24 -18.08
CA PRO A 264 29.55 11.54 -18.92
C PRO A 264 28.39 12.13 -18.11
N ASP A 265 27.44 12.76 -18.79
CA ASP A 265 26.20 13.30 -18.18
C ASP A 265 25.40 12.24 -17.40
N THR A 266 25.53 10.97 -17.78
CA THR A 266 24.89 9.84 -17.11
C THR A 266 25.54 9.47 -15.76
N ALA A 267 26.64 10.12 -15.37
CA ALA A 267 27.33 9.87 -14.10
C ALA A 267 26.74 10.65 -12.90
N GLY A 268 25.56 11.25 -13.05
CA GLY A 268 24.86 11.98 -11.98
C GLY A 268 25.68 13.16 -11.47
N GLU A 269 25.89 13.24 -10.15
CA GLU A 269 26.62 14.34 -9.50
C GLU A 269 28.07 14.50 -9.97
N ARG A 270 28.67 13.47 -10.59
CA ARG A 270 30.06 13.50 -11.07
C ARG A 270 30.21 13.97 -12.52
N SER A 271 29.10 14.23 -13.23
CA SER A 271 29.15 14.75 -14.60
C SER A 271 30.06 15.99 -14.69
N GLY A 272 30.99 15.99 -15.65
CA GLY A 272 31.95 17.07 -15.85
C GLY A 272 33.15 17.07 -14.89
N GLU A 273 33.25 16.13 -13.94
CA GLU A 273 34.49 15.93 -13.18
C GLU A 273 35.54 15.21 -14.03
N THR A 274 36.83 15.54 -13.84
CA THR A 274 37.94 14.84 -14.50
C THR A 274 38.05 13.39 -14.02
N VAL A 275 38.21 12.44 -14.96
CA VAL A 275 38.24 11.00 -14.67
C VAL A 275 39.55 10.56 -14.00
N LEU A 276 40.70 11.02 -14.50
CA LEU A 276 42.01 10.66 -13.97
C LEU A 276 42.67 11.84 -13.26
N THR A 277 43.15 11.61 -12.05
CA THR A 277 44.09 12.52 -11.39
C THR A 277 45.44 12.53 -12.12
N ALA A 278 46.25 13.57 -11.91
CA ALA A 278 47.60 13.66 -12.47
C ALA A 278 48.47 12.43 -12.13
N ASP A 279 48.36 11.90 -10.91
CA ASP A 279 49.09 10.71 -10.46
C ASP A 279 48.60 9.43 -11.16
N GLN A 280 47.29 9.29 -11.38
CA GLN A 280 46.71 8.14 -12.10
C GLN A 280 47.06 8.19 -13.59
N ALA A 281 47.02 9.39 -14.21
CA ALA A 281 47.46 9.59 -15.59
C ALA A 281 48.95 9.25 -15.76
N ALA A 282 49.81 9.63 -14.79
CA ALA A 282 51.22 9.27 -14.79
C ALA A 282 51.45 7.76 -14.73
N LYS A 283 50.75 7.05 -13.83
CA LYS A 283 50.81 5.59 -13.72
C LYS A 283 50.32 4.90 -14.99
N LEU A 284 49.23 5.39 -15.60
CA LEU A 284 48.73 4.84 -16.85
C LEU A 284 49.74 4.99 -17.99
N ALA A 285 50.38 6.16 -18.10
CA ALA A 285 51.44 6.40 -19.06
C ALA A 285 52.66 5.47 -18.84
N ASP A 286 53.02 5.18 -17.58
CA ASP A 286 54.07 4.21 -17.26
C ASP A 286 53.73 2.79 -17.73
N LEU A 287 52.50 2.34 -17.50
CA LEU A 287 52.02 1.02 -17.94
C LEU A 287 52.03 0.88 -19.47
N VAL A 288 51.65 1.95 -20.17
CA VAL A 288 51.70 2.04 -21.63
C VAL A 288 53.14 1.93 -22.13
N GLU A 289 54.05 2.72 -21.57
CA GLU A 289 55.46 2.72 -21.97
C GLU A 289 56.11 1.36 -21.69
N GLU A 290 55.79 0.72 -20.56
CA GLU A 290 56.26 -0.62 -20.23
C GLU A 290 55.74 -1.67 -21.23
N ALA A 291 54.48 -1.58 -21.65
CA ALA A 291 53.87 -2.53 -22.56
C ALA A 291 54.51 -2.54 -23.96
N VAL A 292 54.93 -1.36 -24.45
CA VAL A 292 55.60 -1.21 -25.76
C VAL A 292 57.13 -1.25 -25.67
N ALA A 293 57.69 -1.27 -24.45
CA ALA A 293 59.12 -1.35 -24.23
C ALA A 293 59.67 -2.75 -24.56
N PRO A 294 60.98 -2.85 -24.90
CA PRO A 294 61.65 -4.13 -25.09
C PRO A 294 61.72 -4.90 -23.76
N GLY A 295 60.77 -5.82 -23.57
CA GLY A 295 60.67 -6.67 -22.39
C GLY A 295 61.65 -7.86 -22.38
N THR A 296 61.36 -8.84 -21.54
CA THR A 296 62.20 -10.05 -21.33
C THR A 296 62.47 -10.84 -22.60
N LYS A 297 61.52 -10.89 -23.54
CA LYS A 297 61.67 -11.56 -24.84
C LYS A 297 62.78 -10.95 -25.70
N CYS A 298 62.96 -9.62 -25.63
CA CYS A 298 64.01 -8.91 -26.37
C CYS A 298 65.36 -8.93 -25.64
N ALA A 299 65.41 -9.23 -24.35
CA ALA A 299 66.63 -9.14 -23.54
C ALA A 299 67.78 -10.01 -24.10
N ASN A 300 67.48 -11.24 -24.50
CA ASN A 300 68.47 -12.15 -25.06
C ASN A 300 69.01 -11.65 -26.42
N TRP A 301 68.12 -11.25 -27.33
CA TRP A 301 68.51 -10.71 -28.63
C TRP A 301 69.30 -9.41 -28.52
N ARG A 302 68.94 -8.55 -27.57
CA ARG A 302 69.68 -7.31 -27.29
C ARG A 302 71.06 -7.59 -26.73
N SER A 303 71.18 -8.53 -25.79
CA SER A 303 72.47 -8.95 -25.25
C SER A 303 73.39 -9.52 -26.33
N GLU A 304 72.84 -10.31 -27.26
CA GLU A 304 73.60 -10.86 -28.38
C GLU A 304 73.98 -9.77 -29.39
N LEU A 305 73.04 -8.91 -29.77
CA LEU A 305 73.28 -7.78 -30.67
C LEU A 305 74.38 -6.87 -30.12
N ASP A 306 74.33 -6.57 -28.82
CA ASP A 306 75.30 -5.73 -28.12
C ASP A 306 76.73 -6.31 -28.18
N LYS A 307 76.88 -7.62 -27.95
CA LYS A 307 78.18 -8.31 -28.10
C LYS A 307 78.71 -8.24 -29.52
N LEU A 308 77.84 -8.48 -30.51
CA LEU A 308 78.21 -8.49 -31.93
C LEU A 308 78.58 -7.09 -32.42
N VAL A 309 77.84 -6.05 -32.02
CA VAL A 309 78.14 -4.65 -32.38
C VAL A 309 79.46 -4.21 -31.74
N LYS A 310 79.73 -4.60 -30.49
CA LYS A 310 81.02 -4.34 -29.85
C LYS A 310 82.16 -5.03 -30.60
N GLU A 311 82.00 -6.31 -30.94
CA GLU A 311 83.00 -7.04 -31.73
C GLU A 311 83.21 -6.40 -33.11
N PHE A 312 82.14 -5.96 -33.77
CA PHE A 312 82.21 -5.25 -35.05
C PHE A 312 82.99 -3.93 -34.92
N ALA A 313 82.78 -3.18 -33.84
CA ALA A 313 83.52 -1.95 -33.57
C ALA A 313 85.01 -2.24 -33.36
N ASP A 314 85.36 -3.25 -32.56
CA ASP A 314 86.75 -3.66 -32.34
C ASP A 314 87.43 -4.09 -33.65
N LEU A 315 86.72 -4.86 -34.49
CA LEU A 315 87.20 -5.30 -35.80
C LEU A 315 87.36 -4.13 -36.78
N GLY A 316 86.34 -3.29 -36.91
CA GLY A 316 86.31 -2.18 -37.87
C GLY A 316 87.27 -1.05 -37.51
N LEU A 317 87.32 -0.65 -36.23
CA LEU A 317 88.05 0.55 -35.80
C LEU A 317 89.47 0.25 -35.29
N ALA A 318 89.70 -0.88 -34.62
CA ALA A 318 90.95 -1.11 -33.89
C ALA A 318 91.83 -2.23 -34.47
N LYS A 319 91.25 -3.30 -35.04
CA LYS A 319 92.02 -4.46 -35.53
C LYS A 319 93.08 -4.05 -36.56
N ALA A 320 94.31 -4.53 -36.40
CA ALA A 320 95.43 -4.27 -37.30
C ALA A 320 96.41 -5.45 -37.29
N TRP A 321 97.25 -5.55 -38.32
CA TRP A 321 98.35 -6.51 -38.43
C TRP A 321 99.53 -5.87 -39.19
N ALA A 322 100.69 -6.51 -39.11
CA ALA A 322 101.87 -6.07 -39.85
C ALA A 322 101.64 -6.23 -41.36
N THR A 323 101.83 -5.16 -42.11
CA THR A 323 101.83 -5.17 -43.58
C THR A 323 103.27 -5.27 -44.08
N PRO A 324 103.56 -6.14 -45.07
CA PRO A 324 104.89 -6.22 -45.65
C PRO A 324 105.24 -4.88 -46.33
N GLY A 325 106.52 -4.50 -46.25
CA GLY A 325 107.05 -3.28 -46.88
C GLY A 325 107.05 -3.34 -48.41
N ALA A 326 107.88 -2.52 -49.06
CA ALA A 326 108.02 -2.57 -50.52
C ALA A 326 108.54 -3.95 -50.98
N ALA A 327 108.06 -4.43 -52.15
CA ALA A 327 108.57 -5.65 -52.75
C ALA A 327 110.09 -5.51 -53.00
N PRO A 328 110.90 -6.54 -52.70
CA PRO A 328 112.34 -6.49 -52.94
C PRO A 328 112.62 -6.35 -54.45
N VAL A 329 113.65 -5.57 -54.78
CA VAL A 329 114.06 -5.33 -56.17
C VAL A 329 115.07 -6.38 -56.60
N LYS A 330 114.82 -7.06 -57.73
CA LYS A 330 115.74 -8.06 -58.27
C LYS A 330 117.08 -7.40 -58.65
N PRO A 331 118.24 -7.94 -58.22
CA PRO A 331 119.56 -7.44 -58.63
C PRO A 331 119.74 -7.56 -60.16
N SER A 332 120.49 -6.63 -60.74
CA SER A 332 120.84 -6.63 -62.17
C SER A 332 122.02 -7.56 -62.46
N GLU A 333 121.95 -8.32 -63.56
CA GLU A 333 123.02 -9.23 -64.00
C GLU A 333 124.33 -8.48 -64.34
N PRO A 334 125.52 -9.02 -63.99
CA PRO A 334 126.80 -8.43 -64.35
C PRO A 334 127.03 -8.39 -65.86
N LYS A 335 127.66 -7.31 -66.35
CA LYS A 335 128.01 -7.16 -67.78
C LYS A 335 129.32 -7.84 -68.16
N ALA A 336 130.15 -8.20 -67.19
CA ALA A 336 131.44 -8.88 -67.41
C ALA A 336 131.23 -10.38 -67.73
N ALA A 337 132.17 -11.01 -68.43
CA ALA A 337 132.14 -12.45 -68.65
C ALA A 337 132.29 -13.21 -67.32
N GLN A 338 131.58 -14.33 -67.15
CA GLN A 338 131.52 -15.07 -65.88
C GLN A 338 132.87 -15.62 -65.44
N TYR A 339 133.66 -16.10 -66.40
CA TYR A 339 134.99 -16.64 -66.17
C TYR A 339 136.00 -15.88 -67.02
N TYR A 340 137.17 -15.64 -66.44
CA TYR A 340 138.36 -15.23 -67.16
C TYR A 340 139.48 -16.22 -66.85
N PHE A 341 140.44 -16.36 -67.76
CA PHE A 341 141.58 -17.25 -67.56
C PHE A 341 142.74 -16.47 -66.97
N ASP A 342 143.38 -17.02 -65.93
CA ASP A 342 144.63 -16.47 -65.41
C ASP A 342 145.83 -16.82 -66.31
N SER A 343 147.03 -16.38 -65.91
CA SER A 343 148.28 -16.66 -66.63
C SER A 343 148.60 -18.16 -66.74
N ASP A 344 148.03 -18.99 -65.88
CA ASP A 344 148.24 -20.44 -65.83
C ASP A 344 147.09 -21.20 -66.53
N ASN A 345 146.22 -20.47 -67.24
CA ASN A 345 145.06 -20.98 -67.97
C ASN A 345 143.99 -21.63 -67.07
N ASN A 346 143.93 -21.24 -65.79
CA ASN A 346 142.85 -21.62 -64.87
C ASN A 346 141.66 -20.68 -65.06
N ALA A 347 140.44 -21.23 -65.10
CA ALA A 347 139.23 -20.43 -65.11
C ALA A 347 138.96 -19.83 -63.72
N ILE A 348 139.08 -18.51 -63.59
CA ILE A 348 138.72 -17.75 -62.38
C ILE A 348 137.37 -17.07 -62.60
N GLU A 349 136.46 -17.23 -61.65
CA GLU A 349 135.15 -16.55 -61.66
C GLU A 349 135.30 -15.07 -61.32
N HIS A 350 134.66 -14.18 -62.08
CA HIS A 350 134.73 -12.73 -61.86
C HIS A 350 134.02 -12.32 -60.55
N ALA A 351 134.61 -11.40 -59.78
CA ALA A 351 134.11 -10.99 -58.47
C ALA A 351 132.65 -10.49 -58.50
N ASP A 352 132.26 -9.77 -59.56
CA ASP A 352 130.87 -9.31 -59.76
C ASP A 352 129.85 -10.45 -59.85
N TRP A 353 130.21 -11.61 -60.42
CA TRP A 353 129.33 -12.79 -60.48
C TRP A 353 129.22 -13.48 -59.11
N VAL A 354 130.28 -13.42 -58.30
CA VAL A 354 130.24 -13.86 -56.90
C VAL A 354 129.33 -12.95 -56.06
N GLN A 355 129.42 -11.63 -56.23
CA GLN A 355 128.55 -10.67 -55.54
C GLN A 355 127.09 -10.76 -56.02
N TYR A 356 126.85 -10.87 -57.34
CA TYR A 356 125.51 -11.05 -57.90
C TYR A 356 124.80 -12.28 -57.35
N ARG A 357 125.48 -13.42 -57.19
CA ARG A 357 124.87 -14.60 -56.54
C ARG A 357 124.48 -14.35 -55.08
N ARG A 358 125.32 -13.64 -54.32
CA ARG A 358 125.00 -13.25 -52.93
C ARG A 358 123.80 -12.32 -52.87
N ASP A 359 123.73 -11.35 -53.76
CA ASP A 359 122.63 -10.40 -53.85
C ASP A 359 121.34 -11.08 -54.34
N LEU A 360 121.44 -12.05 -55.25
CA LEU A 360 120.32 -12.85 -55.76
C LEU A 360 119.77 -13.78 -54.66
N GLU A 361 120.64 -14.40 -53.87
CA GLU A 361 120.26 -15.21 -52.70
C GLU A 361 119.59 -14.35 -51.62
N ALA A 362 120.12 -13.16 -51.35
CA ALA A 362 119.49 -12.18 -50.46
C ALA A 362 118.12 -11.70 -51.00
N TYR A 363 117.99 -11.50 -52.31
CA TYR A 363 116.73 -11.16 -52.97
C TYR A 363 115.68 -12.26 -52.81
N TYR A 364 116.02 -13.53 -53.10
CA TYR A 364 115.06 -14.63 -52.95
C TYR A 364 114.62 -14.81 -51.50
N LYS A 365 115.55 -14.69 -50.54
CA LYS A 365 115.21 -14.70 -49.10
C LYS A 365 114.28 -13.55 -48.70
N ALA A 366 114.53 -12.34 -49.23
CA ALA A 366 113.67 -11.18 -49.01
C ALA A 366 112.31 -11.33 -49.71
N LEU A 367 112.28 -11.96 -50.89
CA LEU A 367 111.06 -12.21 -51.68
C LEU A 367 110.17 -13.25 -51.00
N ASP A 368 110.75 -14.32 -50.45
CA ASP A 368 110.03 -15.31 -49.65
C ASP A 368 109.44 -14.65 -48.41
N THR A 369 110.24 -13.88 -47.67
CA THR A 369 109.76 -13.11 -46.49
C THR A 369 108.63 -12.13 -46.86
N TYR A 370 108.75 -11.42 -47.98
CA TYR A 370 107.70 -10.52 -48.48
C TYR A 370 106.44 -11.29 -48.89
N THR A 371 106.58 -12.43 -49.57
CA THR A 371 105.46 -13.25 -50.06
C THR A 371 104.72 -13.93 -48.91
N GLU A 372 105.43 -14.45 -47.92
CA GLU A 372 104.87 -14.98 -46.67
C GLU A 372 104.12 -13.89 -45.90
N GLY A 373 104.74 -12.71 -45.73
CA GLY A 373 104.12 -11.56 -45.07
C GLY A 373 102.87 -11.06 -45.81
N LYS A 374 102.89 -11.03 -47.14
CA LYS A 374 101.74 -10.64 -47.98
C LYS A 374 100.62 -11.67 -47.89
N THR A 375 100.94 -12.95 -47.96
CA THR A 375 99.95 -14.05 -47.86
C THR A 375 99.29 -14.07 -46.47
N ALA A 376 100.06 -13.84 -45.41
CA ALA A 376 99.55 -13.74 -44.05
C ALA A 376 98.63 -12.51 -43.88
N ALA A 377 99.02 -11.34 -44.41
CA ALA A 377 98.21 -10.13 -44.39
C ALA A 377 96.87 -10.31 -45.16
N THR A 378 96.91 -10.89 -46.36
CA THR A 378 95.70 -11.15 -47.16
C THR A 378 94.79 -12.19 -46.50
N SER A 379 95.35 -13.18 -45.81
CA SER A 379 94.56 -14.16 -45.04
C SER A 379 93.87 -13.52 -43.82
N GLN A 380 94.57 -12.63 -43.09
CA GLN A 380 93.96 -11.84 -42.00
C GLN A 380 92.86 -10.91 -42.51
N ALA A 381 93.06 -10.27 -43.67
CA ALA A 381 92.04 -9.46 -44.32
C ALA A 381 90.81 -10.28 -44.75
N ALA A 382 91.01 -11.46 -45.32
CA ALA A 382 89.92 -12.36 -45.70
C ALA A 382 89.09 -12.79 -44.47
N SER A 383 89.75 -13.13 -43.35
CA SER A 383 89.08 -13.44 -42.08
C SER A 383 88.35 -12.23 -41.49
N LEU A 384 88.95 -11.03 -41.53
CA LEU A 384 88.31 -9.78 -41.09
C LEU A 384 87.03 -9.53 -41.87
N ASN A 385 87.11 -9.49 -43.21
CA ASN A 385 85.98 -9.22 -44.09
C ASN A 385 84.88 -10.30 -43.93
N ALA A 386 85.26 -11.58 -43.83
CA ALA A 386 84.29 -12.67 -43.61
C ALA A 386 83.55 -12.53 -42.27
N ARG A 387 84.28 -12.25 -41.18
CA ARG A 387 83.68 -12.07 -39.85
C ARG A 387 82.81 -10.83 -39.77
N MET A 388 83.25 -9.71 -40.35
CA MET A 388 82.44 -8.49 -40.40
C MET A 388 81.14 -8.70 -41.19
N VAL A 389 81.16 -9.42 -42.32
CA VAL A 389 79.95 -9.77 -43.07
C VAL A 389 79.01 -10.69 -42.27
N GLU A 390 79.56 -11.70 -41.58
CA GLU A 390 78.74 -12.57 -40.71
C GLU A 390 78.06 -11.77 -39.60
N ILE A 391 78.80 -10.85 -38.96
CA ILE A 391 78.26 -9.97 -37.92
C ILE A 391 77.15 -9.08 -38.51
N GLN A 392 77.36 -8.47 -39.69
CA GLN A 392 76.34 -7.66 -40.37
C GLN A 392 75.04 -8.45 -40.61
N GLN A 393 75.15 -9.69 -41.10
CA GLN A 393 74.00 -10.56 -41.35
C GLN A 393 73.26 -10.95 -40.06
N ARG A 394 74.00 -11.36 -39.03
CA ARG A 394 73.41 -11.74 -37.73
C ARG A 394 72.75 -10.55 -37.03
N CYS A 395 73.40 -9.39 -37.05
CA CYS A 395 72.84 -8.19 -36.48
C CYS A 395 71.56 -7.75 -37.22
N ALA A 396 71.52 -7.86 -38.55
CA ALA A 396 70.30 -7.58 -39.33
C ALA A 396 69.14 -8.51 -38.94
N THR A 397 69.40 -9.81 -38.76
CA THR A 397 68.39 -10.78 -38.28
C THR A 397 67.89 -10.44 -36.88
N LEU A 398 68.80 -10.16 -35.93
CA LEU A 398 68.44 -9.80 -34.55
C LEU A 398 67.62 -8.51 -34.51
N VAL A 399 68.01 -7.50 -35.29
CA VAL A 399 67.25 -6.25 -35.42
C VAL A 399 65.84 -6.50 -35.95
N SER A 400 65.69 -7.35 -36.96
CA SER A 400 64.37 -7.73 -37.52
C SER A 400 63.50 -8.49 -36.50
N SER A 401 64.08 -9.41 -35.72
CA SER A 401 63.36 -10.13 -34.66
C SER A 401 62.87 -9.19 -33.55
N ILE A 402 63.72 -8.24 -33.13
CA ILE A 402 63.34 -7.22 -32.15
C ILE A 402 62.22 -6.32 -32.71
N GLN A 403 62.33 -5.87 -33.96
CA GLN A 403 61.31 -5.07 -34.62
C GLN A 403 59.94 -5.78 -34.69
N THR A 404 59.94 -7.05 -35.08
CA THR A 404 58.71 -7.85 -35.17
C THR A 404 58.03 -8.01 -33.81
N GLN A 405 58.82 -8.26 -32.76
CA GLN A 405 58.33 -8.40 -31.40
C GLN A 405 57.74 -7.09 -30.86
N LEU A 406 58.41 -5.95 -31.09
CA LEU A 406 57.91 -4.63 -30.69
C LEU A 406 56.64 -4.25 -31.46
N ALA A 407 56.57 -4.56 -32.75
CA ALA A 407 55.37 -4.33 -33.55
C ALA A 407 54.18 -5.13 -33.02
N SER A 408 54.40 -6.39 -32.63
CA SER A 408 53.35 -7.21 -32.02
C SER A 408 52.91 -6.69 -30.64
N GLN A 409 53.84 -6.19 -29.82
CA GLN A 409 53.52 -5.57 -28.53
C GLN A 409 52.69 -4.29 -28.71
N TYR A 410 53.08 -3.44 -29.66
CA TYR A 410 52.32 -2.24 -30.00
C TYR A 410 50.91 -2.58 -30.50
N ILE A 411 50.78 -3.52 -31.44
CA ILE A 411 49.46 -3.96 -31.95
C ILE A 411 48.60 -4.53 -30.81
N ALA A 412 49.19 -5.28 -29.88
CA ALA A 412 48.46 -5.80 -28.72
C ALA A 412 48.00 -4.67 -27.78
N ALA A 413 48.81 -3.64 -27.59
CA ALA A 413 48.52 -2.49 -26.74
C ALA A 413 47.47 -1.53 -27.34
N THR A 414 47.43 -1.38 -28.68
CA THR A 414 46.56 -0.40 -29.36
C THR A 414 45.48 -1.02 -30.23
N GLY A 415 45.42 -2.34 -30.34
CA GLY A 415 44.50 -3.05 -31.23
C GLY A 415 43.05 -3.05 -30.77
N ASP A 416 42.84 -3.10 -29.44
CA ASP A 416 41.53 -3.13 -28.78
C ASP A 416 41.66 -2.55 -27.35
N THR A 417 40.54 -2.35 -26.66
CA THR A 417 40.48 -1.82 -25.30
C THR A 417 40.77 -2.87 -24.23
N ALA A 418 40.85 -4.16 -24.56
CA ALA A 418 41.05 -5.23 -23.59
C ALA A 418 42.31 -5.05 -22.71
N VAL A 419 43.45 -4.70 -23.31
CA VAL A 419 44.71 -4.46 -22.56
C VAL A 419 44.61 -3.18 -21.73
N ILE A 420 43.96 -2.15 -22.27
CA ILE A 420 43.69 -0.90 -21.54
C ILE A 420 42.82 -1.17 -20.31
N GLY A 421 41.78 -2.02 -20.43
CA GLY A 421 40.97 -2.45 -19.30
C GLY A 421 41.80 -3.08 -18.18
N THR A 422 42.81 -3.88 -18.51
CA THR A 422 43.72 -4.44 -17.49
C THR A 422 44.61 -3.38 -16.81
N TRP A 423 44.91 -2.27 -17.49
CA TRP A 423 45.62 -1.14 -16.88
C TRP A 423 44.68 -0.31 -15.99
N LEU A 424 43.44 -0.11 -16.42
CA LEU A 424 42.41 0.55 -15.59
C LEU A 424 42.14 -0.24 -14.31
N ASP A 425 42.16 -1.59 -14.38
CA ASP A 425 42.10 -2.45 -13.19
C ASP A 425 43.26 -2.22 -12.23
N GLN A 426 44.49 -2.04 -12.75
CA GLN A 426 45.67 -1.74 -11.93
C GLN A 426 45.61 -0.35 -11.28
N LEU A 427 44.78 0.55 -11.81
CA LEU A 427 44.47 1.86 -11.23
C LEU A 427 43.30 1.81 -10.23
N GLY A 428 42.75 0.61 -9.98
CA GLY A 428 41.68 0.37 -9.01
C GLY A 428 40.29 0.17 -9.62
N GLY A 429 40.19 0.10 -10.95
CA GLY A 429 38.96 -0.26 -11.68
C GLY A 429 37.76 0.63 -11.34
N VAL A 430 36.56 0.07 -11.39
CA VAL A 430 35.31 0.80 -11.08
C VAL A 430 35.34 1.42 -9.68
N ALA A 431 35.89 0.72 -8.68
CA ALA A 431 35.87 1.17 -7.29
C ALA A 431 36.65 2.48 -7.06
N ASP A 432 37.85 2.61 -7.64
CA ASP A 432 38.70 3.78 -7.41
C ASP A 432 38.56 4.84 -8.51
N LEU A 433 38.16 4.45 -9.74
CA LEU A 433 38.01 5.37 -10.86
C LEU A 433 36.57 5.92 -10.94
N ALA A 434 35.55 5.05 -10.94
CA ALA A 434 34.15 5.47 -11.00
C ALA A 434 33.58 5.86 -9.61
N GLY A 435 34.25 5.48 -8.52
CA GLY A 435 33.90 5.90 -7.16
C GLY A 435 32.72 5.12 -6.58
N LYS A 436 31.88 5.79 -5.76
CA LYS A 436 30.70 5.16 -5.17
C LYS A 436 29.63 4.92 -6.25
N THR A 437 29.48 3.67 -6.67
CA THR A 437 28.37 3.24 -7.52
C THR A 437 27.21 2.71 -6.67
N VAL A 438 26.01 2.73 -7.23
CA VAL A 438 24.80 2.22 -6.54
C VAL A 438 24.31 0.95 -7.22
N GLU A 439 23.73 0.04 -6.44
CA GLU A 439 22.95 -1.10 -6.93
C GLU A 439 21.48 -0.71 -6.84
N ARG A 440 20.78 -0.70 -7.98
CA ARG A 440 19.36 -0.32 -8.02
C ARG A 440 18.50 -1.42 -7.45
N VAL A 441 17.65 -1.07 -6.49
CA VAL A 441 16.64 -1.97 -5.94
C VAL A 441 15.28 -1.33 -6.23
N VAL A 442 14.62 -1.85 -7.25
CA VAL A 442 13.34 -1.31 -7.73
C VAL A 442 12.19 -2.03 -7.02
N ASP A 443 11.36 -1.25 -6.34
CA ASP A 443 10.12 -1.70 -5.71
C ASP A 443 8.90 -1.16 -6.45
N SER A 444 7.87 -1.99 -6.61
CA SER A 444 6.56 -1.52 -7.07
C SER A 444 5.72 -1.05 -5.88
N ARG A 445 5.35 0.23 -5.87
CA ARG A 445 4.59 0.87 -4.78
C ARG A 445 3.19 1.29 -5.26
N PHE A 446 2.19 0.98 -4.44
CA PHE A 446 0.82 1.49 -4.54
C PHE A 446 0.46 2.23 -3.25
N TYR A 447 -0.41 3.25 -3.35
CA TYR A 447 -0.86 4.05 -2.22
C TYR A 447 -2.38 4.09 -2.12
N VAL A 448 -2.88 4.06 -0.88
CA VAL A 448 -4.26 4.41 -0.54
C VAL A 448 -4.29 5.37 0.63
N VAL A 449 -5.33 6.19 0.69
CA VAL A 449 -5.52 7.19 1.75
C VAL A 449 -6.85 6.96 2.44
N ALA A 450 -6.89 7.10 3.77
CA ALA A 450 -8.14 7.16 4.53
C ALA A 450 -8.23 8.46 5.35
N PHE A 451 -9.44 8.93 5.61
CA PHE A 451 -9.68 10.08 6.48
C PHE A 451 -10.05 9.63 7.89
N VAL A 452 -9.63 10.42 8.87
CA VAL A 452 -9.92 10.16 10.28
C VAL A 452 -10.55 11.39 10.93
N THR A 453 -11.67 11.18 11.62
CA THR A 453 -12.40 12.23 12.33
C THR A 453 -11.78 12.57 13.69
N ASP A 454 -12.22 13.65 14.31
CA ASP A 454 -11.88 14.02 15.70
C ASP A 454 -12.27 12.94 16.73
N TRP A 455 -13.21 12.06 16.37
CA TRP A 455 -13.62 10.90 17.16
C TRP A 455 -12.76 9.65 16.94
N GLY A 456 -11.73 9.72 16.09
CA GLY A 456 -10.88 8.59 15.76
C GLY A 456 -11.52 7.57 14.80
N GLU A 457 -12.59 7.96 14.12
CA GLU A 457 -13.31 7.12 13.16
C GLU A 457 -12.61 7.19 11.80
N GLU A 458 -12.34 6.05 11.17
CA GLU A 458 -11.62 5.96 9.90
C GLU A 458 -12.58 5.67 8.74
N SER A 459 -12.38 6.32 7.59
CA SER A 459 -13.15 6.05 6.37
C SER A 459 -12.71 4.79 5.65
N GLU A 460 -13.54 4.27 4.76
CA GLU A 460 -13.07 3.46 3.63
C GLU A 460 -11.90 4.19 2.93
N PRO A 461 -10.82 3.48 2.57
CA PRO A 461 -9.71 4.06 1.84
C PRO A 461 -10.13 4.52 0.43
N SER A 462 -9.37 5.47 -0.10
CA SER A 462 -9.44 5.91 -1.48
C SER A 462 -9.31 4.73 -2.46
N PRO A 463 -9.74 4.88 -3.72
CA PRO A 463 -9.26 4.01 -4.78
C PRO A 463 -7.71 3.95 -4.79
N ILE A 464 -7.17 2.81 -5.21
CA ILE A 464 -5.72 2.58 -5.30
C ILE A 464 -5.09 3.58 -6.29
N SER A 465 -3.91 4.11 -5.94
CA SER A 465 -3.11 4.98 -6.81
C SER A 465 -2.70 4.29 -8.11
N GLU A 466 -2.07 5.04 -9.03
CA GLU A 466 -1.30 4.39 -10.10
C GLU A 466 -0.12 3.59 -9.49
N MET A 467 0.33 2.56 -10.20
CA MET A 467 1.54 1.81 -9.86
C MET A 467 2.76 2.70 -10.11
N LEU A 468 3.67 2.78 -9.15
CA LEU A 468 4.97 3.44 -9.32
C LEU A 468 6.09 2.40 -9.18
N GLU A 469 7.05 2.42 -10.09
CA GLU A 469 8.33 1.74 -9.93
C GLU A 469 9.30 2.73 -9.29
N VAL A 470 9.77 2.42 -8.08
CA VAL A 470 10.50 3.34 -7.22
C VAL A 470 11.80 2.68 -6.81
N ASP A 471 12.94 3.30 -7.13
CA ASP A 471 14.24 2.85 -6.63
C ASP A 471 14.38 3.15 -5.12
N GLN A 472 15.36 2.55 -4.45
CA GLN A 472 15.56 2.73 -3.01
C GLN A 472 15.83 4.19 -2.61
N ASN A 473 16.37 4.99 -3.53
CA ASN A 473 16.75 6.40 -3.32
C ASN A 473 15.73 7.38 -3.93
N ASP A 474 14.79 6.88 -4.72
CA ASP A 474 13.68 7.68 -5.22
C ASP A 474 12.71 7.99 -4.09
N THR A 475 12.04 9.14 -4.19
CA THR A 475 11.01 9.54 -3.24
C THR A 475 9.68 9.76 -3.93
N VAL A 476 8.58 9.53 -3.22
CA VAL A 476 7.23 9.73 -3.77
C VAL A 476 6.54 10.85 -3.03
N THR A 477 6.11 11.88 -3.74
CA THR A 477 5.23 12.91 -3.15
C THR A 477 3.78 12.49 -3.31
N ILE A 478 3.05 12.40 -2.20
CA ILE A 478 1.61 12.12 -2.15
C ILE A 478 0.86 13.40 -1.80
N GLN A 479 -0.08 13.80 -2.65
CA GLN A 479 -0.97 14.93 -2.40
C GLN A 479 -2.23 14.46 -1.67
N ARG A 480 -2.64 15.22 -0.64
CA ARG A 480 -3.86 14.96 0.13
C ARG A 480 -5.08 15.02 -0.79
N PRO A 481 -5.81 13.91 -1.00
CA PRO A 481 -7.01 13.91 -1.81
C PRO A 481 -8.13 14.75 -1.18
N GLN A 482 -9.11 15.14 -2.00
CA GLN A 482 -10.36 15.74 -1.53
C GLN A 482 -11.36 14.64 -1.10
N ALA A 483 -12.45 15.03 -0.43
CA ALA A 483 -13.56 14.11 -0.16
C ALA A 483 -14.30 13.76 -1.46
N MET A 484 -14.74 12.50 -1.58
CA MET A 484 -15.44 11.99 -2.78
C MET A 484 -16.74 12.73 -3.09
N THR A 485 -17.43 13.24 -2.07
CA THR A 485 -18.65 14.04 -2.21
C THR A 485 -18.39 15.49 -2.64
N GLY A 486 -17.12 15.92 -2.70
CA GLY A 486 -16.74 17.32 -2.91
C GLY A 486 -16.94 18.21 -1.68
N GLU A 487 -17.41 17.64 -0.55
CA GLU A 487 -17.61 18.37 0.70
C GLU A 487 -16.28 18.79 1.33
N GLN A 488 -16.29 19.89 2.08
CA GLN A 488 -15.12 20.30 2.85
C GLN A 488 -14.85 19.34 4.01
N HIS A 489 -13.57 19.04 4.28
CA HIS A 489 -13.15 18.18 5.39
C HIS A 489 -13.72 18.62 6.75
N ALA A 490 -13.74 19.94 7.00
CA ALA A 490 -14.30 20.51 8.23
C ALA A 490 -15.80 20.23 8.39
N ALA A 491 -16.58 20.22 7.30
CA ALA A 491 -18.00 19.88 7.33
C ALA A 491 -18.26 18.41 7.72
N ARG A 492 -17.24 17.56 7.58
CA ARG A 492 -17.26 16.14 7.95
C ARG A 492 -16.42 15.84 9.20
N HIS A 493 -15.96 16.87 9.92
CA HIS A 493 -15.11 16.75 11.11
C HIS A 493 -13.85 15.91 10.91
N VAL A 494 -13.34 15.85 9.67
CA VAL A 494 -12.09 15.16 9.35
C VAL A 494 -10.92 16.02 9.80
N VAL A 495 -10.10 15.49 10.70
CA VAL A 495 -8.94 16.18 11.29
C VAL A 495 -7.60 15.60 10.88
N LYS A 496 -7.59 14.36 10.37
CA LYS A 496 -6.38 13.65 9.95
C LYS A 496 -6.60 12.85 8.67
N TRP A 497 -5.51 12.50 8.01
CA TRP A 497 -5.49 11.53 6.92
C TRP A 497 -4.33 10.55 7.12
N ARG A 498 -4.59 9.28 6.81
CA ARG A 498 -3.63 8.17 6.89
C ARG A 498 -3.23 7.75 5.49
N ILE A 499 -1.94 7.58 5.28
CA ILE A 499 -1.37 7.12 4.02
C ILE A 499 -0.88 5.69 4.22
N TYR A 500 -1.34 4.78 3.38
CA TYR A 500 -0.94 3.38 3.40
C TYR A 500 -0.23 3.02 2.09
N ARG A 501 0.74 2.12 2.16
CA ARG A 501 1.54 1.64 1.03
C ARG A 501 1.54 0.11 0.99
N SER A 502 1.57 -0.45 -0.22
CA SER A 502 1.74 -1.89 -0.44
C SER A 502 3.18 -2.34 -0.20
N ASN A 503 3.38 -3.48 0.47
CA ASN A 503 4.70 -4.09 0.68
C ASN A 503 5.05 -5.19 -0.37
N ALA A 504 4.24 -5.36 -1.42
CA ALA A 504 4.53 -6.30 -2.51
C ALA A 504 3.95 -5.81 -3.84
N SER A 505 4.51 -6.32 -4.93
CA SER A 505 4.21 -5.97 -6.33
C SER A 505 2.83 -6.39 -6.85
N ALA A 506 1.87 -6.68 -5.96
CA ALA A 506 0.50 -7.05 -6.32
C ALA A 506 -0.53 -6.18 -5.60
N ALA A 507 -1.65 -5.88 -6.27
CA ALA A 507 -2.75 -5.09 -5.70
C ALA A 507 -3.42 -5.71 -4.45
N ALA A 508 -3.18 -7.00 -4.19
CA ALA A 508 -3.65 -7.75 -3.01
C ALA A 508 -2.60 -7.88 -1.89
N ALA A 509 -1.51 -7.10 -1.95
CA ALA A 509 -0.43 -7.13 -0.96
C ALA A 509 -0.88 -6.66 0.43
N ALA A 510 -0.12 -7.05 1.45
CA ALA A 510 -0.25 -6.48 2.79
C ALA A 510 -0.02 -4.96 2.73
N TRP A 511 -1.04 -4.19 3.12
CA TRP A 511 -0.98 -2.74 3.24
C TRP A 511 -0.43 -2.37 4.62
N GLN A 512 0.44 -1.38 4.67
CA GLN A 512 1.04 -0.90 5.91
C GLN A 512 0.95 0.62 5.97
N LEU A 513 0.79 1.16 7.18
CA LEU A 513 0.69 2.60 7.39
C LEU A 513 2.08 3.23 7.20
N VAL A 514 2.15 4.19 6.29
CA VAL A 514 3.34 5.02 6.06
C VAL A 514 3.38 6.15 7.08
N GLN A 515 2.28 6.90 7.18
CA GLN A 515 2.20 8.07 8.04
C GLN A 515 0.75 8.48 8.31
N GLU A 516 0.49 8.95 9.53
CA GLU A 516 -0.70 9.73 9.88
C GLU A 516 -0.34 11.22 9.93
N LEU A 517 -1.13 12.05 9.25
CA LEU A 517 -0.91 13.49 9.13
C LEU A 517 -2.16 14.26 9.52
N GLN A 518 -1.96 15.47 10.04
CA GLN A 518 -3.05 16.42 10.23
C GLN A 518 -3.66 16.78 8.88
N ILE A 519 -4.98 16.96 8.82
CA ILE A 519 -5.67 17.24 7.57
C ILE A 519 -5.17 18.53 6.93
N SER A 520 -4.66 19.49 7.69
CA SER A 520 -4.08 20.74 7.17
C SER A 520 -2.80 20.55 6.34
N VAL A 521 -2.12 19.42 6.46
CA VAL A 521 -0.93 19.08 5.66
C VAL A 521 -1.40 18.60 4.29
N ALA A 522 -1.10 19.37 3.25
CA ALA A 522 -1.60 19.12 1.90
C ALA A 522 -0.77 18.12 1.08
N SER A 523 0.49 17.88 1.46
CA SER A 523 1.42 17.00 0.75
C SER A 523 2.33 16.26 1.73
N PHE A 524 2.75 15.06 1.35
CA PHE A 524 3.70 14.23 2.09
C PHE A 524 4.78 13.71 1.14
N LEU A 525 6.04 13.78 1.57
CA LEU A 525 7.15 13.13 0.87
C LEU A 525 7.40 11.79 1.56
N ASP A 526 7.19 10.70 0.84
CA ASP A 526 7.51 9.35 1.29
C ASP A 526 8.96 9.02 0.94
N ASP A 527 9.83 9.21 1.93
CA ASP A 527 11.24 8.82 1.96
C ASP A 527 11.49 7.61 2.88
N LYS A 528 10.42 6.96 3.36
CA LYS A 528 10.51 5.89 4.35
C LYS A 528 10.82 4.53 3.74
N LYS A 529 11.74 3.82 4.40
CA LYS A 529 12.06 2.42 4.09
C LYS A 529 10.93 1.48 4.50
N GLY A 530 10.86 0.30 3.87
CA GLY A 530 9.84 -0.71 4.16
C GLY A 530 9.79 -1.16 5.62
N GLU A 531 10.95 -1.20 6.29
CA GLU A 531 11.08 -1.57 7.71
C GLU A 531 10.54 -0.52 8.69
N GLU A 532 10.33 0.72 8.24
CA GLU A 532 9.81 1.83 9.06
C GLU A 532 8.28 1.93 9.01
N LEU A 533 7.62 1.11 8.18
CA LEU A 533 6.17 1.09 8.04
C LEU A 533 5.50 0.41 9.23
N ASP A 534 4.40 1.00 9.70
CA ASP A 534 3.60 0.42 10.78
C ASP A 534 2.69 -0.70 10.23
N SER A 535 2.52 -1.75 11.00
CA SER A 535 1.65 -2.90 10.74
C SER A 535 0.15 -2.56 10.63
N LEU A 536 -0.26 -1.34 10.98
CA LEU A 536 -1.66 -0.91 10.85
C LEU A 536 -2.15 -1.00 9.39
N GLN A 537 -3.28 -1.68 9.20
CA GLN A 537 -3.90 -1.89 7.88
C GLN A 537 -5.12 -0.97 7.67
N PRO A 538 -5.37 -0.52 6.43
CA PRO A 538 -6.56 0.24 6.08
C PRO A 538 -7.82 -0.63 6.12
N GLN A 539 -8.95 -0.01 6.44
CA GLN A 539 -10.24 -0.70 6.57
C GLN A 539 -11.07 -0.61 5.28
N PHE A 540 -10.81 -1.51 4.33
CA PHE A 540 -11.45 -1.49 3.00
C PHE A 540 -12.97 -1.65 3.00
N THR A 541 -13.56 -2.22 4.05
CA THR A 541 -15.00 -2.50 4.11
C THR A 541 -15.78 -1.43 4.88
N TRP A 542 -15.11 -0.46 5.52
CA TRP A 542 -15.73 0.53 6.42
C TRP A 542 -16.37 1.68 5.65
N ALA A 543 -17.34 1.35 4.80
CA ALA A 543 -18.10 2.32 4.03
C ALA A 543 -19.02 3.16 4.93
N ALA A 544 -19.37 4.36 4.47
CA ALA A 544 -20.39 5.19 5.11
C ALA A 544 -21.78 4.51 5.00
N PRO A 545 -22.78 4.91 5.83
CA PRO A 545 -24.14 4.39 5.73
C PRO A 545 -24.66 4.41 4.28
N PRO A 546 -25.25 3.30 3.80
CA PRO A 546 -25.70 3.24 2.43
C PRO A 546 -26.82 4.25 2.18
N TYR A 547 -26.94 4.64 0.92
CA TYR A 547 -28.04 5.46 0.42
C TYR A 547 -28.30 5.07 -1.03
N ARG A 548 -29.51 5.34 -1.51
CA ARG A 548 -29.91 5.05 -2.89
C ARG A 548 -29.31 6.09 -3.84
N MET A 549 -28.54 5.64 -4.83
CA MET A 549 -27.95 6.50 -5.85
C MET A 549 -28.91 6.74 -7.03
N ASP A 550 -30.06 7.36 -6.77
CA ASP A 550 -31.14 7.61 -7.74
C ASP A 550 -30.71 8.35 -9.03
N SER A 551 -29.55 9.00 -9.00
CA SER A 551 -29.04 9.88 -10.05
C SER A 551 -28.04 9.20 -11.00
N GLN A 552 -27.64 7.95 -10.76
CA GLN A 552 -26.68 7.24 -11.62
C GLN A 552 -27.31 6.48 -12.80
N TYR A 553 -28.63 6.25 -12.76
CA TYR A 553 -29.34 5.49 -13.79
C TYR A 553 -30.59 6.25 -14.26
N GLU A 554 -30.46 7.00 -15.36
CA GLU A 554 -31.61 7.48 -16.14
C GLU A 554 -32.15 6.30 -16.96
N GLY A 555 -33.36 5.81 -16.64
CA GLY A 555 -34.12 4.94 -17.54
C GLY A 555 -34.56 3.58 -17.01
N ASP A 556 -34.01 3.11 -15.88
CA ASP A 556 -34.47 1.84 -15.29
C ASP A 556 -35.58 2.09 -14.26
N ASN A 557 -36.59 1.21 -14.26
CA ASN A 557 -37.66 1.16 -13.27
C ASN A 557 -37.04 1.23 -11.87
N LYS A 558 -37.06 2.42 -11.25
CA LYS A 558 -36.71 2.61 -9.84
C LYS A 558 -37.43 1.51 -9.05
N PRO A 559 -36.77 0.78 -8.13
CA PRO A 559 -37.49 -0.07 -7.20
C PRO A 559 -38.59 0.80 -6.58
N SER A 560 -39.85 0.47 -6.84
CA SER A 560 -40.97 1.39 -6.75
C SER A 560 -41.42 1.67 -5.31
N VAL A 561 -40.51 1.56 -4.33
CA VAL A 561 -40.91 1.41 -2.94
C VAL A 561 -39.97 2.11 -1.93
N GLY A 562 -39.86 3.43 -2.11
CA GLY A 562 -39.40 4.36 -1.08
C GLY A 562 -39.27 5.78 -1.64
N ALA A 563 -39.87 6.78 -0.97
CA ALA A 563 -39.87 8.15 -1.46
C ALA A 563 -38.48 8.82 -1.37
N ASN A 564 -37.68 8.46 -0.37
CA ASN A 564 -36.43 9.14 -0.04
C ASN A 564 -35.23 8.16 -0.02
N PRO A 565 -33.98 8.64 -0.24
CA PRO A 565 -32.85 7.79 -0.56
C PRO A 565 -32.03 7.31 0.64
N TYR A 566 -32.25 7.83 1.85
CA TYR A 566 -31.37 7.56 2.99
C TYR A 566 -31.83 6.38 3.84
N LEU A 567 -30.85 5.73 4.50
CA LEU A 567 -31.05 4.69 5.50
C LEU A 567 -32.05 5.16 6.58
N ARG A 568 -33.05 4.33 6.83
CA ARG A 568 -34.12 4.56 7.82
C ARG A 568 -34.26 3.35 8.73
N GLY A 569 -35.03 3.45 9.82
CA GLY A 569 -35.31 2.24 10.59
C GLY A 569 -34.26 1.82 11.58
N LEU A 570 -33.39 2.73 12.04
CA LEU A 570 -32.28 2.32 12.89
C LEU A 570 -32.76 1.56 14.13
N THR A 571 -32.23 0.36 14.31
CA THR A 571 -32.54 -0.55 15.42
C THR A 571 -31.22 -1.16 15.92
N GLY A 572 -30.98 -1.08 17.22
CA GLY A 572 -29.80 -1.68 17.86
C GLY A 572 -30.04 -3.14 18.24
N MET A 573 -29.06 -4.00 17.97
CA MET A 573 -29.00 -5.39 18.41
C MET A 573 -28.12 -5.53 19.67
N PRO A 574 -28.21 -6.62 20.45
CA PRO A 574 -27.48 -6.77 21.72
C PRO A 574 -25.96 -6.88 21.62
N ASN A 575 -25.40 -7.14 20.44
CA ASN A 575 -23.98 -7.42 20.20
C ASN A 575 -23.22 -6.24 19.58
N GLY A 576 -23.69 -5.01 19.80
CA GLY A 576 -23.09 -3.80 19.24
C GLY A 576 -23.43 -3.52 17.79
N ILE A 577 -24.24 -4.37 17.15
CA ILE A 577 -24.67 -4.19 15.75
C ILE A 577 -25.85 -3.23 15.69
N MET A 578 -25.82 -2.33 14.72
CA MET A 578 -26.98 -1.54 14.32
C MET A 578 -27.46 -1.99 12.95
N ALA A 579 -28.77 -2.14 12.83
CA ALA A 579 -29.45 -2.44 11.59
C ALA A 579 -30.24 -1.22 11.14
N GLY A 580 -30.22 -0.93 9.85
CA GLY A 580 -31.11 0.01 9.19
C GLY A 580 -31.61 -0.61 7.89
N PHE A 581 -32.56 0.02 7.22
CA PHE A 581 -33.03 -0.45 5.93
C PHE A 581 -33.20 0.67 4.91
N ILE A 582 -33.07 0.29 3.64
CA ILE A 582 -33.38 1.11 2.48
C ILE A 582 -34.25 0.23 1.59
N ASP A 583 -35.46 0.70 1.28
CA ASP A 583 -36.43 -0.04 0.45
C ASP A 583 -36.65 -1.48 0.95
N ASN A 584 -36.14 -2.50 0.25
CA ASN A 584 -36.24 -3.92 0.61
C ASN A 584 -34.92 -4.54 1.14
N THR A 585 -33.88 -3.73 1.39
CA THR A 585 -32.58 -4.19 1.86
C THR A 585 -32.32 -3.74 3.30
N VAL A 586 -31.95 -4.68 4.16
CA VAL A 586 -31.42 -4.41 5.51
C VAL A 586 -29.91 -4.26 5.39
N ALA A 587 -29.37 -3.17 5.92
CA ALA A 587 -27.94 -2.96 6.07
C ALA A 587 -27.56 -3.11 7.55
N PHE A 588 -26.36 -3.62 7.81
CA PHE A 588 -25.81 -3.77 9.15
C PHE A 588 -24.46 -3.07 9.25
N CYS A 589 -24.21 -2.40 10.36
CA CYS A 589 -22.89 -1.85 10.64
C CYS A 589 -21.93 -2.92 11.15
N GLU A 590 -20.64 -2.64 11.15
CA GLU A 590 -19.65 -3.41 11.91
C GLU A 590 -20.00 -3.38 13.41
N PRO A 591 -19.88 -4.49 14.14
CA PRO A 591 -20.19 -4.52 15.57
C PRO A 591 -19.37 -3.49 16.35
N TYR A 592 -20.03 -2.67 17.17
CA TYR A 592 -19.44 -1.57 17.94
C TYR A 592 -18.81 -0.44 17.11
N VAL A 593 -18.96 -0.48 15.77
CA VAL A 593 -18.44 0.54 14.83
C VAL A 593 -19.60 1.06 13.97
N PRO A 594 -20.54 1.82 14.55
CA PRO A 594 -21.79 2.24 13.90
C PRO A 594 -21.62 3.25 12.76
N TYR A 595 -20.41 3.75 12.52
CA TYR A 595 -20.10 4.57 11.36
C TYR A 595 -19.67 3.76 10.13
N ALA A 596 -19.37 2.46 10.29
CA ALA A 596 -18.91 1.56 9.23
C ALA A 596 -20.01 0.59 8.82
N TRP A 597 -20.44 0.65 7.55
CA TRP A 597 -21.56 -0.12 7.00
C TRP A 597 -21.12 -0.90 5.75
N PRO A 598 -20.42 -2.04 5.92
CA PRO A 598 -19.96 -2.85 4.80
C PRO A 598 -21.09 -3.27 3.86
N VAL A 599 -20.82 -3.18 2.55
CA VAL A 599 -21.79 -3.57 1.51
C VAL A 599 -22.10 -5.06 1.58
N ASP A 600 -21.11 -5.89 1.91
CA ASP A 600 -21.26 -7.35 2.02
C ASP A 600 -22.21 -7.78 3.15
N TYR A 601 -22.52 -6.89 4.09
CA TYR A 601 -23.41 -7.22 5.21
C TYR A 601 -24.87 -6.96 4.87
N GLN A 602 -25.18 -6.46 3.68
CA GLN A 602 -26.54 -6.14 3.28
C GLN A 602 -27.32 -7.40 2.94
N VAL A 603 -28.56 -7.49 3.45
CA VAL A 603 -29.47 -8.61 3.22
C VAL A 603 -30.75 -8.10 2.58
N THR A 604 -31.05 -8.61 1.39
CA THR A 604 -32.23 -8.22 0.61
C THR A 604 -33.41 -9.13 0.89
N THR A 605 -34.58 -8.52 1.04
CA THR A 605 -35.87 -9.21 1.22
C THR A 605 -36.72 -9.11 -0.04
N GLU A 606 -37.70 -9.99 -0.20
CA GLU A 606 -38.58 -10.01 -1.38
C GLU A 606 -39.50 -8.78 -1.43
N TRP A 607 -39.98 -8.33 -0.28
CA TRP A 607 -40.93 -7.24 -0.14
C TRP A 607 -40.32 -6.03 0.56
N PRO A 608 -40.74 -4.80 0.22
CA PRO A 608 -40.29 -3.58 0.87
C PRO A 608 -40.48 -3.62 2.39
N ILE A 609 -39.47 -3.14 3.11
CA ILE A 609 -39.45 -3.16 4.56
C ILE A 609 -40.26 -1.96 5.08
N VAL A 610 -41.14 -2.22 6.04
CA VAL A 610 -41.97 -1.22 6.71
C VAL A 610 -41.30 -0.77 8.02
N GLY A 611 -40.74 -1.73 8.77
CA GLY A 611 -40.05 -1.46 10.02
C GLY A 611 -39.38 -2.71 10.59
N MET A 612 -38.60 -2.51 11.64
CA MET A 612 -37.82 -3.57 12.26
C MET A 612 -37.80 -3.40 13.78
N ALA A 613 -37.71 -4.51 14.50
CA ALA A 613 -37.46 -4.53 15.93
C ALA A 613 -36.64 -5.77 16.29
N VAL A 614 -36.03 -5.77 17.47
CA VAL A 614 -35.20 -6.87 17.94
C VAL A 614 -35.83 -7.52 19.15
N PHE A 615 -35.84 -8.85 19.18
CA PHE A 615 -36.13 -9.64 20.37
C PHE A 615 -35.02 -10.70 20.51
N ASP A 616 -34.56 -10.92 21.74
CA ASP A 616 -33.33 -11.69 22.00
C ASP A 616 -32.18 -11.20 21.10
N GLN A 617 -31.64 -12.06 20.25
CA GLN A 617 -30.62 -11.74 19.24
C GLN A 617 -31.18 -11.70 17.81
N THR A 618 -32.50 -11.81 17.64
CA THR A 618 -33.16 -11.90 16.33
C THR A 618 -33.73 -10.55 15.92
N LEU A 619 -33.37 -10.09 14.73
CA LEU A 619 -34.00 -8.94 14.09
C LEU A 619 -35.27 -9.41 13.38
N PHE A 620 -36.43 -8.97 13.88
CA PHE A 620 -37.69 -9.05 13.14
C PHE A 620 -37.73 -7.95 12.09
N VAL A 621 -37.95 -8.34 10.83
CA VAL A 621 -38.09 -7.43 9.69
C VAL A 621 -39.52 -7.54 9.18
N GLY A 622 -40.33 -6.53 9.50
CA GLY A 622 -41.71 -6.41 9.03
C GLY A 622 -41.74 -5.80 7.63
N THR A 623 -42.23 -6.53 6.65
CA THR A 623 -42.34 -6.08 5.25
C THR A 623 -43.79 -5.81 4.87
N ALA A 624 -44.00 -5.22 3.69
CA ALA A 624 -45.32 -5.06 3.08
C ALA A 624 -45.97 -6.40 2.65
N GLY A 625 -45.20 -7.50 2.69
CA GLY A 625 -45.65 -8.87 2.37
C GLY A 625 -45.31 -9.83 3.51
N ASN A 626 -44.39 -10.77 3.28
CA ASN A 626 -43.99 -11.74 4.30
C ASN A 626 -42.89 -11.20 5.23
N PRO A 627 -43.01 -11.34 6.57
CA PRO A 627 -41.97 -10.96 7.50
C PRO A 627 -40.75 -11.90 7.45
N TYR A 628 -39.61 -11.40 7.91
CA TYR A 628 -38.35 -12.15 7.99
C TYR A 628 -37.79 -12.11 9.41
N PHE A 629 -37.04 -13.15 9.77
CA PHE A 629 -36.09 -13.11 10.87
C PHE A 629 -34.68 -13.07 10.33
N VAL A 630 -33.87 -12.14 10.83
CA VAL A 630 -32.43 -12.10 10.56
C VAL A 630 -31.69 -12.34 11.86
N THR A 631 -30.81 -13.33 11.87
CA THR A 631 -30.04 -13.71 13.07
C THR A 631 -28.59 -13.96 12.70
N GLY A 632 -27.70 -13.63 13.62
CA GLY A 632 -26.26 -13.75 13.45
C GLY A 632 -25.49 -13.27 14.68
N ALA A 633 -24.35 -13.92 14.95
CA ALA A 633 -23.43 -13.49 16.02
C ALA A 633 -22.59 -12.27 15.61
N HIS A 634 -22.36 -12.11 14.31
CA HIS A 634 -21.57 -11.04 13.70
C HIS A 634 -22.28 -10.55 12.41
N SER A 635 -22.11 -9.29 12.04
CA SER A 635 -22.75 -8.69 10.86
C SER A 635 -22.39 -9.42 9.55
N ALA A 636 -21.15 -9.90 9.44
CA ALA A 636 -20.67 -10.75 8.34
C ALA A 636 -21.36 -12.12 8.19
N GLN A 637 -22.08 -12.58 9.22
CA GLN A 637 -22.70 -13.92 9.27
C GLN A 637 -24.21 -13.82 9.51
N MET A 638 -24.85 -12.79 8.95
CA MET A 638 -26.30 -12.63 9.03
C MET A 638 -27.01 -13.62 8.09
N SER A 639 -27.97 -14.37 8.63
CA SER A 639 -28.83 -15.26 7.86
C SER A 639 -30.27 -14.80 7.98
N ALA A 640 -30.92 -14.56 6.84
CA ALA A 640 -32.33 -14.22 6.77
C ALA A 640 -33.20 -15.44 6.49
N ILE A 641 -34.22 -15.62 7.32
CA ILE A 641 -35.23 -16.68 7.21
C ILE A 641 -36.57 -16.00 6.91
N LYS A 642 -37.12 -16.29 5.73
CA LYS A 642 -38.48 -15.88 5.37
C LYS A 642 -39.48 -16.69 6.22
N LEU A 643 -40.39 -16.00 6.90
CA LEU A 643 -41.41 -16.67 7.69
C LEU A 643 -42.58 -17.11 6.81
N ASP A 644 -43.08 -18.32 7.02
CA ASP A 644 -44.27 -18.85 6.35
C ASP A 644 -45.54 -18.25 6.95
N SER A 645 -45.69 -16.93 6.77
CA SER A 645 -46.83 -16.17 7.22
C SER A 645 -47.11 -15.04 6.25
N ASN A 646 -48.37 -14.93 5.82
CA ASN A 646 -48.83 -13.87 4.92
C ASN A 646 -49.27 -12.60 5.67
N GLN A 647 -48.84 -12.45 6.93
CA GLN A 647 -49.22 -11.32 7.78
C GLN A 647 -48.27 -10.14 7.58
N SER A 648 -48.60 -9.26 6.62
CA SER A 648 -47.85 -8.04 6.34
C SER A 648 -47.89 -7.03 7.48
N CYS A 649 -46.83 -6.24 7.63
CA CYS A 649 -46.78 -5.17 8.61
C CYS A 649 -47.54 -3.95 8.07
N SER A 650 -48.60 -3.55 8.77
CA SER A 650 -49.44 -2.40 8.36
C SER A 650 -48.91 -1.06 8.85
N ALA A 651 -48.34 -1.03 10.06
CA ALA A 651 -47.81 0.19 10.64
C ALA A 651 -46.47 -0.07 11.33
N ARG A 652 -45.44 0.61 10.86
CA ARG A 652 -44.10 0.60 11.44
C ARG A 652 -44.11 0.86 12.95
N ARG A 653 -44.83 1.89 13.39
CA ARG A 653 -44.85 2.35 14.79
C ARG A 653 -45.58 1.39 15.73
N SER A 654 -46.26 0.37 15.19
CA SER A 654 -46.86 -0.71 15.99
C SER A 654 -45.86 -1.82 16.33
N ILE A 655 -44.70 -1.85 15.68
CA ILE A 655 -43.69 -2.89 15.93
C ILE A 655 -43.02 -2.59 17.27
N VAL A 656 -43.30 -3.40 18.29
CA VAL A 656 -42.74 -3.23 19.63
C VAL A 656 -42.22 -4.58 20.14
N PRO A 657 -40.98 -4.62 20.66
CA PRO A 657 -40.49 -5.79 21.37
C PRO A 657 -41.30 -6.01 22.65
N ALA A 658 -41.77 -7.23 22.85
CA ALA A 658 -42.51 -7.64 24.03
C ALA A 658 -41.93 -8.95 24.57
N GLN A 659 -42.30 -9.35 25.78
CA GLN A 659 -41.82 -10.63 26.30
C GLN A 659 -42.26 -11.79 25.38
N GLY A 660 -41.27 -12.58 24.93
CA GLY A 660 -41.48 -13.73 24.03
C GLY A 660 -41.49 -13.41 22.53
N GLY A 661 -41.24 -12.17 22.09
CA GLY A 661 -41.12 -11.84 20.67
C GLY A 661 -41.33 -10.36 20.32
N VAL A 662 -41.91 -10.12 19.14
CA VAL A 662 -42.28 -8.77 18.67
C VAL A 662 -43.77 -8.76 18.34
N LEU A 663 -44.49 -7.78 18.88
CA LEU A 663 -45.87 -7.50 18.53
C LEU A 663 -45.91 -6.45 17.41
N TYR A 664 -46.78 -6.66 16.41
CA TYR A 664 -47.01 -5.69 15.33
C TYR A 664 -48.41 -5.79 14.75
N ALA A 665 -48.95 -4.68 14.26
CA ALA A 665 -50.24 -4.63 13.60
C ALA A 665 -50.13 -5.12 12.14
N SER A 666 -50.94 -6.12 11.79
CA SER A 666 -51.14 -6.58 10.41
C SER A 666 -52.51 -6.15 9.88
N ALA A 667 -52.78 -6.48 8.62
CA ALA A 667 -54.11 -6.26 8.04
C ALA A 667 -55.19 -7.15 8.69
N ASP A 668 -54.84 -8.28 9.30
CA ASP A 668 -55.85 -9.20 9.86
C ASP A 668 -56.02 -9.06 11.38
N GLY A 669 -55.03 -8.51 12.08
CA GLY A 669 -55.07 -8.34 13.53
C GLY A 669 -53.71 -7.94 14.12
N LEU A 670 -53.61 -7.99 15.45
CA LEU A 670 -52.32 -7.90 16.13
C LEU A 670 -51.60 -9.24 15.99
N CYS A 671 -50.35 -9.20 15.53
CA CYS A 671 -49.52 -10.37 15.33
C CYS A 671 -48.40 -10.42 16.37
N LEU A 672 -48.11 -11.62 16.88
CA LEU A 672 -46.91 -11.92 17.67
C LEU A 672 -45.96 -12.74 16.79
N ALA A 673 -44.79 -12.17 16.51
CA ALA A 673 -43.67 -12.88 15.90
C ALA A 673 -42.75 -13.39 17.01
N SER A 674 -42.67 -14.70 17.18
CA SER A 674 -41.84 -15.37 18.17
C SER A 674 -40.94 -16.43 17.49
N PRO A 675 -40.02 -17.09 18.21
CA PRO A 675 -39.25 -18.20 17.65
C PRO A 675 -40.10 -19.33 17.04
N GLY A 676 -41.37 -19.46 17.46
CA GLY A 676 -42.33 -20.44 16.92
C GLY A 676 -43.02 -19.99 15.62
N GLY A 677 -42.70 -18.81 15.08
CA GLY A 677 -43.33 -18.23 13.89
C GLY A 677 -44.23 -17.04 14.21
N VAL A 678 -45.12 -16.71 13.26
CA VAL A 678 -46.05 -15.56 13.38
C VAL A 678 -47.46 -16.04 13.61
N GLN A 679 -48.12 -15.51 14.64
CA GLN A 679 -49.51 -15.81 14.97
C GLN A 679 -50.33 -14.53 15.16
N VAL A 680 -51.57 -14.51 14.67
CA VAL A 680 -52.52 -13.41 14.92
C VAL A 680 -53.17 -13.62 16.28
N VAL A 681 -52.67 -12.93 17.30
CA VAL A 681 -53.08 -13.12 18.71
C VAL A 681 -54.47 -12.56 19.01
N THR A 682 -54.96 -11.58 18.24
CA THR A 682 -56.31 -11.02 18.40
C THR A 682 -57.38 -11.77 17.62
N ARG A 683 -57.06 -12.86 16.91
CA ARG A 683 -58.00 -13.55 16.01
C ARG A 683 -59.31 -14.00 16.67
N GLN A 684 -59.26 -14.37 17.96
CA GLN A 684 -60.43 -14.79 18.73
C GLN A 684 -61.10 -13.65 19.51
N LEU A 685 -60.49 -12.46 19.54
CA LEU A 685 -60.90 -11.32 20.37
C LEU A 685 -61.55 -10.22 19.52
N ILE A 686 -60.95 -9.89 18.38
CA ILE A 686 -61.41 -8.82 17.48
C ILE A 686 -61.61 -9.41 16.09
N ALA A 687 -62.77 -9.17 15.50
CA ALA A 687 -63.06 -9.58 14.14
C ALA A 687 -62.26 -8.72 13.16
N ARG A 688 -61.77 -9.32 12.07
CA ARG A 688 -61.00 -8.63 11.02
C ARG A 688 -61.65 -7.35 10.53
N GLN A 689 -62.98 -7.34 10.38
CA GLN A 689 -63.73 -6.18 9.92
C GLN A 689 -63.63 -5.00 10.90
N ASP A 690 -63.71 -5.27 12.20
CA ASP A 690 -63.60 -4.24 13.23
C ASP A 690 -62.16 -3.75 13.39
N TRP A 691 -61.20 -4.67 13.28
CA TRP A 691 -59.78 -4.31 13.21
C TRP A 691 -59.48 -3.36 12.04
N GLN A 692 -60.03 -3.64 10.85
CA GLN A 692 -59.88 -2.77 9.67
C GLN A 692 -60.54 -1.40 9.86
N ARG A 693 -61.67 -1.32 10.57
CA ARG A 693 -62.32 -0.04 10.91
C ARG A 693 -61.46 0.84 11.82
N MET A 694 -60.57 0.25 12.62
CA MET A 694 -59.59 0.96 13.44
C MET A 694 -58.43 1.56 12.63
N GLN A 695 -58.33 1.28 11.32
CA GLN A 695 -57.28 1.74 10.41
C GLN A 695 -55.86 1.32 10.85
N PRO A 696 -55.48 0.04 10.66
CA PRO A 696 -54.21 -0.51 11.17
C PRO A 696 -52.95 0.28 10.75
N ALA A 697 -52.96 0.91 9.57
CA ALA A 697 -51.84 1.72 9.09
C ALA A 697 -51.57 3.00 9.92
N THR A 698 -52.53 3.45 10.72
CA THR A 698 -52.39 4.62 11.61
C THR A 698 -51.82 4.26 12.99
N MET A 699 -51.68 2.97 13.28
CA MET A 699 -51.43 2.49 14.62
C MET A 699 -49.99 2.73 15.07
N PHE A 700 -49.83 3.02 16.36
CA PHE A 700 -48.54 3.08 17.03
C PHE A 700 -48.67 2.57 18.45
N ALA A 701 -47.59 2.03 19.02
CA ALA A 701 -47.66 1.36 20.30
C ALA A 701 -46.39 1.49 21.15
N ALA A 702 -46.55 1.18 22.43
CA ALA A 702 -45.45 0.88 23.34
C ALA A 702 -45.85 -0.26 24.29
N GLU A 703 -44.85 -0.91 24.87
CA GLU A 703 -45.03 -1.92 25.91
C GLU A 703 -44.53 -1.34 27.23
N HIS A 704 -45.37 -1.41 28.26
CA HIS A 704 -45.07 -0.97 29.62
C HIS A 704 -45.74 -1.93 30.61
N GLU A 705 -44.98 -2.40 31.60
CA GLU A 705 -45.42 -3.38 32.62
C GLU A 705 -46.09 -4.64 32.04
N GLY A 706 -45.61 -5.16 30.90
CA GLY A 706 -46.17 -6.37 30.27
C GLY A 706 -47.45 -6.13 29.48
N VAL A 707 -47.92 -4.88 29.39
CA VAL A 707 -49.10 -4.48 28.62
C VAL A 707 -48.67 -3.73 27.36
N TYR A 708 -49.17 -4.17 26.22
CA TYR A 708 -49.00 -3.52 24.92
C TYR A 708 -50.14 -2.52 24.71
N TYR A 709 -49.81 -1.23 24.74
CA TYR A 709 -50.73 -0.12 24.54
C TYR A 709 -50.69 0.34 23.08
N LEU A 710 -51.75 0.03 22.33
CA LEU A 710 -51.89 0.29 20.90
C LEU A 710 -52.87 1.42 20.63
N PHE A 711 -52.36 2.54 20.14
CA PHE A 711 -53.13 3.70 19.74
C PHE A 711 -53.59 3.54 18.30
N TYR A 712 -54.84 3.94 18.02
CA TYR A 712 -55.44 3.90 16.69
C TYR A 712 -56.27 5.16 16.45
N ALA A 713 -56.39 5.57 15.17
CA ALA A 713 -57.15 6.76 14.79
C ALA A 713 -58.53 6.44 14.16
N GLY A 714 -58.69 5.24 13.60
CA GLY A 714 -59.97 4.79 13.03
C GLY A 714 -61.05 4.55 14.10
N ALA A 715 -62.30 4.36 13.66
CA ALA A 715 -63.43 4.06 14.55
C ALA A 715 -63.63 5.03 15.74
N GLY A 716 -63.28 6.31 15.58
CA GLY A 716 -63.37 7.34 16.64
C GLY A 716 -62.08 7.51 17.46
N GLY A 717 -61.07 6.67 17.22
CA GLY A 717 -59.78 6.68 17.89
C GLY A 717 -59.82 6.13 19.32
N GLY A 718 -58.67 5.68 19.82
CA GLY A 718 -58.58 5.08 21.15
C GLY A 718 -57.24 4.42 21.43
N CYS A 719 -57.14 3.74 22.57
CA CYS A 719 -56.00 2.91 22.93
C CYS A 719 -56.50 1.53 23.39
N LEU A 720 -56.10 0.49 22.66
CA LEU A 720 -56.24 -0.90 23.08
C LEU A 720 -55.10 -1.25 24.02
N ALA A 721 -55.40 -1.96 25.10
CA ALA A 721 -54.43 -2.59 25.98
C ALA A 721 -54.47 -4.09 25.73
N PHE A 722 -53.34 -4.70 25.43
CA PHE A 722 -53.23 -6.13 25.19
C PHE A 722 -52.13 -6.74 26.05
N SER A 723 -52.43 -7.85 26.71
CA SER A 723 -51.44 -8.66 27.42
C SER A 723 -51.38 -10.02 26.76
N ALA A 724 -50.24 -10.35 26.16
CA ALA A 724 -49.98 -11.70 25.65
C ALA A 724 -49.83 -12.73 26.79
N GLN A 725 -49.52 -12.25 27.99
CA GLN A 725 -49.40 -13.03 29.21
C GLN A 725 -50.78 -13.30 29.80
N ASP A 726 -50.90 -14.37 30.60
CA ASP A 726 -52.12 -14.70 31.35
C ASP A 726 -53.38 -14.95 30.49
N GLY A 727 -53.20 -15.66 29.37
CA GLY A 727 -54.32 -16.15 28.55
C GLY A 727 -54.83 -15.19 27.48
N ALA A 728 -54.00 -14.25 27.02
CA ALA A 728 -54.33 -13.25 25.99
C ALA A 728 -55.54 -12.38 26.38
N LYS A 729 -55.30 -11.41 27.27
CA LYS A 729 -56.32 -10.45 27.69
C LYS A 729 -56.30 -9.22 26.78
N LEU A 730 -57.48 -8.68 26.50
CA LEU A 730 -57.67 -7.41 25.80
C LEU A 730 -58.47 -6.45 26.69
N GLY A 731 -58.25 -5.15 26.53
CA GLY A 731 -59.01 -4.09 27.17
C GLY A 731 -58.83 -2.77 26.43
N HIS A 732 -59.51 -1.74 26.92
CA HIS A 732 -59.38 -0.36 26.46
C HIS A 732 -58.85 0.53 27.59
N THR A 733 -58.03 1.51 27.22
CA THR A 733 -57.54 2.53 28.16
C THR A 733 -57.75 3.92 27.57
N ASP A 734 -58.20 4.86 28.38
CA ASP A 734 -58.37 6.25 27.97
C ASP A 734 -57.08 7.04 28.15
N LEU A 735 -56.23 7.06 27.12
CA LEU A 735 -55.04 7.90 27.10
C LEU A 735 -55.23 9.18 26.26
N GLY A 736 -56.48 9.56 25.94
CA GLY A 736 -56.80 10.72 25.09
C GLY A 736 -57.04 10.41 23.61
N GLY A 737 -57.12 9.13 23.23
CA GLY A 737 -57.54 8.67 21.90
C GLY A 737 -56.75 9.28 20.74
N ALA A 738 -57.46 9.77 19.71
CA ALA A 738 -56.86 10.31 18.49
C ALA A 738 -56.02 11.59 18.69
N THR A 739 -56.04 12.20 19.87
CA THR A 739 -55.23 13.40 20.18
C THR A 739 -53.79 13.07 20.59
N VAL A 740 -53.50 11.79 20.85
CA VAL A 740 -52.16 11.31 21.14
C VAL A 740 -51.41 11.10 19.84
N THR A 741 -50.21 11.68 19.75
CA THR A 741 -49.40 11.63 18.52
C THR A 741 -48.10 10.86 18.67
N ALA A 742 -47.63 10.65 19.91
CA ALA A 742 -46.44 9.85 20.23
C ALA A 742 -46.59 9.14 21.57
N VAL A 743 -45.93 7.99 21.70
CA VAL A 743 -45.76 7.24 22.94
C VAL A 743 -44.29 6.83 23.04
N TRP A 744 -43.72 6.88 24.24
CA TRP A 744 -42.35 6.48 24.50
C TRP A 744 -42.23 5.92 25.91
N VAL A 745 -41.40 4.90 26.08
CA VAL A 745 -41.14 4.27 27.39
C VAL A 745 -39.69 4.51 27.76
N ASP A 746 -39.51 5.16 28.91
CA ASP A 746 -38.21 5.30 29.54
C ASP A 746 -37.87 4.00 30.27
N ARG A 747 -37.12 3.11 29.61
CA ARG A 747 -36.70 1.83 30.20
C ARG A 747 -35.79 2.01 31.41
N PHE A 748 -35.20 3.19 31.63
CA PHE A 748 -34.34 3.44 32.78
C PHE A 748 -35.15 3.73 34.04
N ASN A 749 -36.20 4.55 33.91
CA ASN A 749 -37.09 4.92 35.03
C ASN A 749 -38.36 4.06 35.12
N ASP A 750 -38.58 3.16 34.16
CA ASP A 750 -39.77 2.33 34.01
C ASP A 750 -41.09 3.13 33.92
N LEU A 751 -41.06 4.22 33.15
CA LEU A 751 -42.19 5.14 32.98
C LEU A 751 -42.60 5.25 31.51
N MET A 752 -43.91 5.28 31.25
CA MET A 752 -44.48 5.54 29.93
C MET A 752 -44.93 7.00 29.80
N TYR A 753 -44.61 7.61 28.66
CA TYR A 753 -44.98 8.98 28.33
C TYR A 753 -45.77 9.03 27.03
N VAL A 754 -46.74 9.94 26.95
CA VAL A 754 -47.50 10.23 25.73
C VAL A 754 -47.44 11.72 25.39
N ALA A 755 -47.35 12.04 24.10
CA ALA A 755 -47.52 13.39 23.60
C ALA A 755 -48.98 13.60 23.20
N ARG A 756 -49.67 14.53 23.87
CA ARG A 756 -51.07 14.89 23.62
C ARG A 756 -51.19 16.38 23.38
N GLY A 757 -51.48 16.77 22.14
CA GLY A 757 -51.49 18.19 21.75
C GLY A 757 -50.09 18.82 21.85
N GLN A 758 -49.87 19.65 22.87
CA GLN A 758 -48.59 20.31 23.17
C GLN A 758 -48.05 19.95 24.56
N ASP A 759 -48.58 18.91 25.18
CA ASP A 759 -48.13 18.42 26.48
C ASP A 759 -47.57 17.01 26.38
N ILE A 760 -46.55 16.73 27.17
CA ILE A 760 -46.07 15.40 27.52
C ILE A 760 -46.71 15.02 28.84
N LEU A 761 -47.38 13.87 28.85
CA LEU A 761 -47.99 13.31 30.03
C LEU A 761 -47.26 12.03 30.41
N GLU A 762 -47.00 11.86 31.69
CA GLU A 762 -46.55 10.63 32.31
C GLU A 762 -47.79 9.78 32.63
N CYS A 763 -47.86 8.61 32.01
CA CYS A 763 -49.03 7.75 32.09
C CYS A 763 -49.07 7.04 33.45
N PHE A 764 -50.27 6.99 34.05
CA PHE A 764 -50.53 6.20 35.26
C PHE A 764 -49.73 6.60 36.52
N THR A 765 -49.32 7.86 36.63
CA THR A 765 -48.60 8.36 37.83
C THR A 765 -49.23 9.56 38.51
N GLY A 766 -50.46 9.91 38.12
CA GLY A 766 -51.28 10.90 38.81
C GLY A 766 -51.81 10.40 40.16
N ASP A 767 -52.13 11.35 41.06
CA ASP A 767 -52.57 11.04 42.43
C ASP A 767 -53.98 10.44 42.51
N ALA A 768 -54.80 10.61 41.47
CA ALA A 768 -56.16 10.08 41.39
C ALA A 768 -56.21 8.80 40.55
N LEU A 769 -57.17 7.92 40.87
CA LEU A 769 -57.49 6.75 40.04
C LEU A 769 -58.54 7.11 38.98
N ARG A 770 -58.45 6.47 37.82
CA ARG A 770 -59.40 6.63 36.72
C ARG A 770 -60.72 5.96 37.06
N THR A 771 -61.81 6.48 36.49
CA THR A 771 -63.07 5.74 36.47
C THR A 771 -62.93 4.56 35.52
N ALA A 772 -62.88 3.36 36.09
CA ALA A 772 -62.87 2.11 35.37
C ALA A 772 -64.29 1.59 35.13
N ARG A 773 -64.46 0.79 34.08
CA ARG A 773 -65.70 0.07 33.80
C ARG A 773 -65.42 -1.37 33.41
N TRP A 774 -66.28 -2.26 33.89
CA TRP A 774 -66.23 -3.67 33.54
C TRP A 774 -67.63 -4.24 33.43
N ARG A 775 -67.91 -5.01 32.38
CA ARG A 775 -69.24 -5.62 32.15
C ARG A 775 -69.12 -7.09 31.80
N THR A 776 -69.95 -7.93 32.41
CA THR A 776 -70.03 -9.37 32.12
C THR A 776 -70.65 -9.66 30.75
N GLY A 777 -70.50 -10.90 30.26
CA GLY A 777 -71.39 -11.47 29.24
C GLY A 777 -72.80 -11.72 29.76
N LEU A 778 -73.69 -12.26 28.91
CA LEU A 778 -75.04 -12.68 29.31
C LEU A 778 -74.99 -14.05 30.00
N ALA A 779 -75.32 -14.06 31.29
CA ALA A 779 -75.52 -15.29 32.04
C ALA A 779 -77.00 -15.72 31.95
N THR A 780 -77.31 -16.66 31.05
CA THR A 780 -78.65 -17.26 30.94
C THR A 780 -78.82 -18.39 31.96
N GLN A 781 -79.84 -18.29 32.81
CA GLN A 781 -80.16 -19.30 33.82
C GLN A 781 -81.17 -20.34 33.28
N GLY A 782 -81.22 -21.53 33.87
CA GLY A 782 -82.19 -22.57 33.48
C GLY A 782 -83.65 -22.24 33.82
N GLN A 783 -83.88 -21.22 34.65
CA GLN A 783 -85.19 -20.69 35.01
C GLN A 783 -85.05 -19.22 35.41
N GLN A 784 -86.15 -18.47 35.43
CA GLN A 784 -86.13 -17.08 35.91
C GLN A 784 -85.83 -17.02 37.42
N LEU A 785 -84.71 -16.40 37.80
CA LEU A 785 -84.23 -16.36 39.19
C LEU A 785 -84.25 -14.92 39.74
N PRO A 786 -84.64 -14.73 41.02
CA PRO A 786 -84.52 -13.44 41.68
C PRO A 786 -83.14 -13.26 42.32
N LEU A 787 -82.50 -12.11 42.10
CA LEU A 787 -81.33 -11.66 42.86
C LEU A 787 -81.80 -10.64 43.89
N ALA A 788 -81.68 -10.94 45.17
CA ALA A 788 -82.25 -10.14 46.26
C ALA A 788 -81.22 -9.23 46.94
N TRP A 789 -79.94 -9.60 46.89
CA TRP A 789 -78.86 -8.89 47.55
C TRP A 789 -77.65 -8.77 46.64
N ALA A 790 -76.96 -7.65 46.76
CA ALA A 790 -75.64 -7.42 46.18
C ALA A 790 -74.67 -6.95 47.26
N LYS A 791 -73.44 -7.48 47.22
CA LYS A 791 -72.34 -7.06 48.09
C LYS A 791 -71.08 -6.89 47.26
N VAL A 792 -70.39 -5.78 47.47
CA VAL A 792 -69.12 -5.47 46.82
C VAL A 792 -68.01 -5.55 47.85
N TYR A 793 -67.00 -6.38 47.60
CA TYR A 793 -65.80 -6.49 48.41
C TYR A 793 -64.68 -5.72 47.73
N GLY A 794 -64.29 -4.59 48.31
CA GLY A 794 -63.28 -3.70 47.76
C GLY A 794 -62.88 -2.60 48.73
N LEU A 795 -62.24 -1.56 48.19
CA LEU A 795 -61.79 -0.36 48.89
C LEU A 795 -62.71 0.84 48.63
N GLN A 796 -63.99 0.59 48.34
CA GLN A 796 -64.96 1.66 48.11
C GLN A 796 -65.23 2.47 49.38
N ASP A 797 -65.37 3.78 49.22
CA ASP A 797 -65.70 4.73 50.28
C ASP A 797 -66.69 5.81 49.75
N ALA A 798 -67.01 6.81 50.57
CA ALA A 798 -67.91 7.89 50.18
C ALA A 798 -67.35 8.81 49.08
N GLN A 799 -66.03 8.90 48.92
CA GLN A 799 -65.36 9.70 47.89
C GLN A 799 -65.13 8.90 46.60
N HIS A 800 -64.99 7.58 46.70
CA HIS A 800 -64.74 6.65 45.61
C HIS A 800 -65.78 5.51 45.61
N PRO A 801 -67.08 5.82 45.39
CA PRO A 801 -68.12 4.80 45.37
C PRO A 801 -67.96 3.86 44.17
N ILE A 802 -68.44 2.63 44.34
CA ILE A 802 -68.61 1.67 43.24
C ILE A 802 -70.07 1.66 42.81
N THR A 803 -70.31 1.96 41.55
CA THR A 803 -71.63 1.86 40.92
C THR A 803 -71.78 0.48 40.29
N LEU A 804 -72.77 -0.28 40.75
CA LEU A 804 -73.16 -1.55 40.17
C LEU A 804 -74.46 -1.37 39.38
N ARG A 805 -74.45 -1.74 38.10
CA ARG A 805 -75.62 -1.77 37.23
C ARG A 805 -76.00 -3.22 36.95
N LEU A 806 -77.23 -3.57 37.31
CA LEU A 806 -77.80 -4.90 37.06
C LEU A 806 -78.74 -4.82 35.85
N TRP A 807 -78.43 -5.61 34.84
CA TRP A 807 -79.22 -5.78 33.64
C TRP A 807 -79.93 -7.13 33.69
N GLY A 808 -81.21 -7.13 33.34
CA GLY A 808 -82.08 -8.31 33.31
C GLY A 808 -82.85 -8.34 32.00
N ASP A 809 -82.77 -9.46 31.28
CA ASP A 809 -83.39 -9.66 29.95
C ASP A 809 -83.11 -8.50 28.96
N GLY A 810 -81.87 -7.99 28.98
CA GLY A 810 -81.39 -6.91 28.10
C GLY A 810 -81.80 -5.48 28.49
N GLN A 811 -82.50 -5.29 29.62
CA GLN A 811 -82.90 -3.98 30.12
C GLN A 811 -82.21 -3.67 31.46
N LEU A 812 -81.85 -2.40 31.69
CA LEU A 812 -81.28 -1.95 32.97
C LEU A 812 -82.36 -2.00 34.04
N GLN A 813 -82.19 -2.87 35.03
CA GLN A 813 -83.19 -3.11 36.08
C GLN A 813 -82.88 -2.31 37.34
N HIS A 814 -81.59 -2.14 37.65
CA HIS A 814 -81.18 -1.46 38.87
C HIS A 814 -79.80 -0.83 38.75
N THR A 815 -79.61 0.29 39.44
CA THR A 815 -78.30 0.90 39.70
C THR A 815 -78.16 1.09 41.21
N ALA A 816 -77.12 0.50 41.78
CA ALA A 816 -76.78 0.61 43.19
C ALA A 816 -75.39 1.27 43.34
N GLN A 817 -75.23 2.10 44.36
CA GLN A 817 -73.94 2.71 44.70
C GLN A 817 -73.46 2.21 46.05
N PHE A 818 -72.27 1.62 46.08
CA PHE A 818 -71.62 1.11 47.27
C PHE A 818 -70.53 2.08 47.72
N THR A 819 -70.71 2.64 48.92
CA THR A 819 -69.74 3.52 49.60
C THR A 819 -69.05 2.82 50.78
N ASP A 820 -69.37 1.56 51.04
CA ASP A 820 -68.81 0.72 52.08
C ASP A 820 -69.03 -0.77 51.74
N LEU A 821 -68.67 -1.67 52.66
CA LEU A 821 -68.82 -3.13 52.52
C LEU A 821 -70.24 -3.65 52.87
N GLN A 822 -71.20 -2.76 53.19
CA GLN A 822 -72.55 -3.19 53.55
C GLN A 822 -73.30 -3.72 52.32
N PRO A 823 -73.97 -4.87 52.45
CA PRO A 823 -74.79 -5.41 51.38
C PRO A 823 -76.04 -4.57 51.16
N GLN A 824 -76.43 -4.40 49.90
CA GLN A 824 -77.64 -3.66 49.52
C GLN A 824 -78.69 -4.59 48.95
N ARG A 825 -79.96 -4.28 49.23
CA ARG A 825 -81.13 -5.00 48.74
C ARG A 825 -81.38 -4.60 47.29
N LEU A 826 -81.42 -5.58 46.39
CA LEU A 826 -81.79 -5.39 44.99
C LEU A 826 -83.33 -5.37 44.82
N PRO A 827 -83.86 -4.73 43.77
CA PRO A 827 -85.29 -4.67 43.54
C PRO A 827 -85.88 -6.06 43.28
N PRO A 828 -87.14 -6.30 43.67
CA PRO A 828 -87.80 -7.56 43.37
C PRO A 828 -87.99 -7.71 41.85
N GLY A 829 -87.50 -8.81 41.30
CA GLY A 829 -87.67 -9.16 39.89
C GLY A 829 -87.14 -10.56 39.63
N ARG A 830 -87.58 -11.17 38.53
CA ARG A 830 -87.08 -12.47 38.07
C ARG A 830 -86.77 -12.33 36.60
N TRP A 831 -85.54 -12.64 36.24
CA TRP A 831 -85.04 -12.53 34.87
C TRP A 831 -84.39 -13.84 34.49
N LEU A 832 -84.37 -14.13 33.19
CA LEU A 832 -83.70 -15.32 32.67
C LEU A 832 -82.23 -15.03 32.38
N GLU A 833 -81.96 -13.86 31.81
CA GLU A 833 -80.63 -13.40 31.47
C GLU A 833 -80.18 -12.30 32.43
N HIS A 834 -78.98 -12.44 32.97
CA HIS A 834 -78.38 -11.46 33.87
C HIS A 834 -77.06 -10.94 33.31
N GLN A 835 -76.84 -9.64 33.45
CA GLN A 835 -75.59 -8.96 33.14
C GLN A 835 -75.25 -8.01 34.29
N VAL A 836 -73.99 -7.97 34.66
CA VAL A 836 -73.48 -7.12 35.74
C VAL A 836 -72.44 -6.19 35.17
N GLU A 837 -72.59 -4.91 35.49
CA GLU A 837 -71.61 -3.89 35.16
C GLU A 837 -71.19 -3.18 36.43
N ILE A 838 -69.89 -2.92 36.53
CA ILE A 838 -69.24 -2.27 37.66
C ILE A 838 -68.49 -1.07 37.12
N GLU A 839 -68.72 0.08 37.73
CA GLU A 839 -68.06 1.34 37.40
C GLU A 839 -67.55 2.02 38.67
N GLY A 840 -66.32 2.51 38.65
CA GLY A 840 -65.79 3.36 39.72
C GLY A 840 -64.27 3.44 39.72
N ALA A 841 -63.74 4.18 40.69
CA ALA A 841 -62.31 4.42 40.85
C ALA A 841 -61.69 3.66 42.03
N ALA A 842 -62.48 2.93 42.83
CA ALA A 842 -61.98 2.09 43.90
C ALA A 842 -61.61 0.68 43.41
N ARG A 843 -60.65 0.05 44.07
CA ARG A 843 -60.24 -1.34 43.79
C ARG A 843 -61.30 -2.31 44.32
N VAL A 844 -61.71 -3.31 43.51
CA VAL A 844 -62.71 -4.33 43.90
C VAL A 844 -62.11 -5.74 43.73
N THR A 845 -62.14 -6.51 44.81
CA THR A 845 -61.67 -7.91 44.84
C THR A 845 -62.77 -8.86 44.38
N SER A 846 -64.02 -8.66 44.79
CA SER A 846 -65.13 -9.47 44.29
C SER A 846 -66.50 -8.81 44.43
N VAL A 847 -67.45 -9.24 43.62
CA VAL A 847 -68.86 -8.86 43.73
C VAL A 847 -69.70 -10.11 43.90
N VAL A 848 -70.60 -10.11 44.87
CA VAL A 848 -71.49 -11.25 45.13
C VAL A 848 -72.94 -10.84 45.04
N LEU A 849 -73.68 -11.58 44.23
CA LEU A 849 -75.12 -11.47 44.07
C LEU A 849 -75.76 -12.76 44.59
N CYS A 850 -76.75 -12.66 45.47
CA CYS A 850 -77.42 -13.83 46.03
C CYS A 850 -78.93 -13.64 46.14
N SER A 851 -79.63 -14.78 46.22
CA SER A 851 -81.10 -14.83 46.17
C SER A 851 -81.72 -14.75 47.57
N THR A 852 -81.01 -15.19 48.61
CA THR A 852 -81.51 -15.22 49.99
C THR A 852 -80.55 -14.59 51.00
N THR A 853 -81.07 -14.20 52.16
CA THR A 853 -80.26 -13.70 53.28
C THR A 853 -79.38 -14.80 53.89
N GLU A 854 -79.79 -16.07 53.79
CA GLU A 854 -78.98 -17.20 54.25
C GLU A 854 -77.74 -17.38 53.36
N GLU A 855 -77.90 -17.27 52.04
CA GLU A 855 -76.78 -17.24 51.10
C GLU A 855 -75.85 -16.05 51.37
N LEU A 856 -76.39 -14.86 51.65
CA LEU A 856 -75.59 -13.68 52.00
C LEU A 856 -74.73 -13.89 53.25
N ARG A 857 -75.24 -14.64 54.25
CA ARG A 857 -74.49 -14.96 55.48
C ARG A 857 -73.36 -15.97 55.24
N SER A 858 -73.47 -16.78 54.20
CA SER A 858 -72.47 -17.80 53.83
C SER A 858 -71.28 -17.25 53.02
N VAL A 859 -71.32 -15.96 52.68
CA VAL A 859 -70.45 -15.28 51.71
C VAL A 859 -69.50 -14.29 52.38
#